data_AF-A0A9D1ETJ3-F1
#
_entry.id   AF-A0A9D1ETJ3-F1
#
_cell.length_a   1.000
_cell.length_b   1.000
_cell.length_c   1.000
_cell.angle_alpha   90.00
_cell.angle_beta   90.00
_cell.angle_gamma   90.00
#
_symmetry.space_group_name_H-M   'P 1'
#
loop_
_entity.id
_entity.type
_entity.pdbx_description
1 polymer ?
#
loop_
_entity_poly.entity_id
_entity_poly.type
_entity_poly.pdbx_seq_one_letter_code
_entity_poly.pdbx_strand_id
1 'polypeptide(L)'
;MRLLPFELQKLWSKKIFWGAFFLVFCCNLLLFFLLRCPADFHRDALCRAEAALLSQMQQYTQEQALEILSRKYAEAEISLRIARQYQDSAQSEAVFTSLLDEAEQECPGFSERYKDSPLLTDVEQANLYFVTVDRVRMQYQSLENYRAFLASISQRADGMSAIGVFSEEDSFAYRNIQKTKRDFAHLQGLQVAAGGSPEGLIAFSRYYLTDFLAVFLVLFDCTLLLSAEEKKGMRRLIRAAPGGGYALTVSQLAALFLAGIGSALLLYGSNLACSAVSMGFGDLNRYVQSMDPFRNLAFALTVWQYLLLFLGGKLLAVCAVTAICAAVFYLFGSGKAAALIFCGMCALSFLAWRFLPSQSIWAGWKYLGPFGLFDIYQDLCVYRNLNFFGIPVSLSAMWLAVSVLLLVLGTVVSMVSQTWSLELPVSLPQIRKKRKIGTVSLLRQELYKSMIGGKGWVCLILAVTWCIANTHTTPYTPSNWTDQCYFYYYEQVSGPFTPEKEAFLLSEQKKFEEIPNQFAILQQGYEQGLLSREDYLEQTQQLTYDATFQSGFEQIMGQYSRLKELESRGISGRILHKIAVDNLLSAPAEDHQRAVVFLVLLILAVTGLTAYDHESGLSSLIHSTVRGYRRLYWTKIGLAAGYGSGLFLLVWLPRWLTYFFCSPAMDWWAPVQSLDGMSDRSWHCSVGTVVLLTVGYQLLCAALLGTAVLSLAQFLKKTLPSIAAGALLFLAPVLLSWLTVLEQSGWFAVPLTGGALLPFVRPLLILISPLSMLQDISAGWLIWPLLGVGILIGSVKIPHLMKR
;
A
#
# COMPACT_ATOMS: atom_id res chain seq x y z
N MET A 1 -2.65 -9.14 -49.63
CA MET A 1 -2.70 -8.03 -48.65
C MET A 1 -1.86 -8.40 -47.43
N ARG A 2 -1.03 -7.50 -46.90
CA ARG A 2 -0.29 -7.76 -45.64
C ARG A 2 -1.27 -7.59 -44.48
N LEU A 3 -1.62 -8.67 -43.79
CA LEU A 3 -2.65 -8.69 -42.72
C LEU A 3 -2.17 -7.96 -41.44
N LEU A 4 -0.88 -8.11 -41.09
CA LEU A 4 -0.32 -7.56 -39.86
C LEU A 4 -0.46 -6.02 -39.72
N PRO A 5 -0.13 -5.19 -40.73
CA PRO A 5 -0.36 -3.74 -40.65
C PRO A 5 -1.82 -3.36 -40.38
N PHE A 6 -2.77 -4.14 -40.92
CA PHE A 6 -4.20 -3.89 -40.73
C PHE A 6 -4.65 -4.22 -39.30
N GLU A 7 -4.17 -5.33 -38.73
CA GLU A 7 -4.47 -5.68 -37.33
C GLU A 7 -3.87 -4.65 -36.35
N LEU A 8 -2.64 -4.17 -36.60
CA LEU A 8 -2.06 -3.07 -35.83
C LEU A 8 -2.89 -1.78 -35.96
N GLN A 9 -3.34 -1.46 -37.18
CA GLN A 9 -4.22 -0.31 -37.41
C GLN A 9 -5.56 -0.44 -36.68
N LYS A 10 -6.15 -1.63 -36.55
CA LYS A 10 -7.38 -1.84 -35.77
C LYS A 10 -7.21 -1.49 -34.28
N LEU A 11 -6.04 -1.74 -33.71
CA LEU A 11 -5.71 -1.34 -32.33
C LEU A 11 -5.47 0.16 -32.26
N TRP A 12 -4.51 0.66 -33.04
CA TRP A 12 -4.02 2.05 -32.95
C TRP A 12 -5.01 3.11 -33.46
N SER A 13 -5.97 2.75 -34.31
CA SER A 13 -7.01 3.69 -34.77
C SER A 13 -8.06 4.00 -33.70
N LYS A 14 -8.15 3.19 -32.63
CA LYS A 14 -9.14 3.40 -31.56
C LYS A 14 -8.63 4.45 -30.58
N LYS A 15 -9.34 5.57 -30.46
CA LYS A 15 -9.04 6.61 -29.44
C LYS A 15 -8.97 6.06 -28.01
N ILE A 16 -9.80 5.06 -27.71
CA ILE A 16 -9.84 4.41 -26.39
C ILE A 16 -8.52 3.68 -26.09
N PHE A 17 -7.83 3.13 -27.11
CA PHE A 17 -6.54 2.47 -26.93
C PHE A 17 -5.50 3.46 -26.39
N TRP A 18 -5.29 4.58 -27.09
CA TRP A 18 -4.34 5.60 -26.67
C TRP A 18 -4.72 6.26 -25.34
N GLY A 19 -6.02 6.48 -25.10
CA GLY A 19 -6.48 7.04 -23.82
C GLY A 19 -6.20 6.11 -22.63
N ALA A 20 -6.48 4.81 -22.78
CA ALA A 20 -6.18 3.82 -21.74
C ALA A 20 -4.67 3.65 -21.55
N PHE A 21 -3.91 3.56 -22.65
CA PHE A 21 -2.46 3.44 -22.61
C PHE A 21 -1.80 4.64 -21.90
N PHE A 22 -2.16 5.86 -22.28
CA PHE A 22 -1.65 7.09 -21.66
C PHE A 22 -1.99 7.16 -20.16
N LEU A 23 -3.22 6.81 -19.79
CA LEU A 23 -3.65 6.77 -18.40
C LEU A 23 -2.84 5.75 -17.59
N VAL A 24 -2.64 4.54 -18.12
CA VAL A 24 -1.86 3.48 -17.46
C VAL A 24 -0.39 3.90 -17.35
N PHE A 25 0.18 4.52 -18.38
CA PHE A 25 1.55 5.02 -18.37
C PHE A 25 1.75 6.14 -17.33
N CYS A 26 0.87 7.14 -17.31
CA CYS A 26 0.90 8.21 -16.31
C CYS A 26 0.71 7.66 -14.89
N CYS A 27 -0.20 6.70 -14.72
CA CYS A 27 -0.42 6.02 -13.46
C CYS A 27 0.83 5.24 -13.01
N ASN A 28 1.50 4.53 -13.92
CA ASN A 28 2.74 3.82 -13.65
C ASN A 28 3.85 4.76 -13.19
N LEU A 29 4.10 5.84 -13.95
CA LEU A 29 5.09 6.85 -13.59
C LEU A 29 4.80 7.49 -12.24
N LEU A 30 3.56 7.89 -12.01
CA LEU A 30 3.14 8.54 -10.77
C LEU A 30 3.27 7.58 -9.59
N LEU A 31 2.78 6.34 -9.71
CA LEU A 31 2.88 5.35 -8.63
C LEU A 31 4.34 4.94 -8.37
N PHE A 32 5.15 4.80 -9.41
CA PHE A 32 6.58 4.49 -9.25
C PHE A 32 7.30 5.64 -8.55
N PHE A 33 7.05 6.87 -9.01
CA PHE A 33 7.62 8.07 -8.41
C PHE A 33 7.20 8.17 -6.93
N LEU A 34 5.91 8.17 -6.62
CA LEU A 34 5.44 8.31 -5.22
C LEU A 34 5.92 7.20 -4.28
N LEU A 35 6.00 5.95 -4.75
CA LEU A 35 6.34 4.80 -3.88
C LEU A 35 7.82 4.48 -3.80
N ARG A 36 8.60 4.84 -4.83
CA ARG A 36 10.02 4.47 -4.94
C ARG A 36 10.94 5.67 -5.06
N CYS A 37 10.47 6.81 -5.59
CA CYS A 37 11.20 8.08 -5.63
C CYS A 37 10.55 9.06 -4.65
N PRO A 38 10.73 8.90 -3.33
CA PRO A 38 10.17 9.86 -2.38
C PRO A 38 10.70 11.27 -2.71
N ALA A 39 9.83 12.27 -2.64
CA ALA A 39 10.16 13.68 -2.83
C ALA A 39 10.96 14.27 -1.64
N ASP A 40 11.66 13.42 -0.87
CA ASP A 40 12.44 13.83 0.28
C ASP A 40 13.81 14.28 -0.21
N PHE A 41 14.07 15.58 -0.06
CA PHE A 41 15.38 16.19 -0.26
C PHE A 41 16.51 15.38 0.40
N HIS A 42 16.21 14.75 1.55
CA HIS A 42 17.14 13.95 2.33
C HIS A 42 17.63 12.69 1.63
N ARG A 43 16.81 12.01 0.82
CA ARG A 43 17.23 10.77 0.15
C ARG A 43 18.08 11.05 -1.09
N ASP A 44 17.78 12.11 -1.83
CA ASP A 44 18.61 12.60 -2.93
C ASP A 44 19.95 13.16 -2.42
N ALA A 45 19.92 13.85 -1.26
CA ALA A 45 21.14 14.28 -0.58
C ALA A 45 21.98 13.07 -0.15
N LEU A 46 21.33 12.02 0.37
CA LEU A 46 21.97 10.79 0.80
C LEU A 46 22.62 10.02 -0.36
N CYS A 47 21.92 9.82 -1.48
CA CYS A 47 22.51 9.15 -2.64
C CYS A 47 23.72 9.91 -3.20
N ARG A 48 23.67 11.25 -3.19
CA ARG A 48 24.80 12.11 -3.59
C ARG A 48 25.97 12.02 -2.60
N ALA A 49 25.69 12.03 -1.29
CA ALA A 49 26.69 11.89 -0.25
C ALA A 49 27.37 10.51 -0.30
N GLU A 50 26.60 9.44 -0.52
CA GLU A 50 27.11 8.08 -0.73
C GLU A 50 28.04 8.03 -1.95
N ALA A 51 27.60 8.57 -3.09
CA ALA A 51 28.40 8.58 -4.32
C ALA A 51 29.72 9.36 -4.13
N ALA A 52 29.67 10.50 -3.43
CA ALA A 52 30.85 11.29 -3.11
C ALA A 52 31.82 10.52 -2.19
N LEU A 53 31.33 9.92 -1.11
CA LEU A 53 32.15 9.14 -0.19
C LEU A 53 32.75 7.89 -0.87
N LEU A 54 31.98 7.21 -1.71
CA LEU A 54 32.46 6.07 -2.50
C LEU A 54 33.61 6.47 -3.45
N SER A 55 33.49 7.62 -4.11
CA SER A 55 34.55 8.12 -5.01
C SER A 55 35.86 8.43 -4.27
N GLN A 56 35.78 8.89 -3.01
CA GLN A 56 36.96 9.10 -2.17
C GLN A 56 37.60 7.77 -1.76
N MET A 57 36.78 6.78 -1.40
CA MET A 57 37.27 5.47 -0.94
C MET A 57 37.88 4.62 -2.06
N GLN A 58 37.51 4.86 -3.33
CA GLN A 58 38.07 4.15 -4.49
C GLN A 58 39.59 4.34 -4.68
N GLN A 59 40.19 5.35 -4.05
CA GLN A 59 41.64 5.59 -4.11
C GLN A 59 42.46 4.65 -3.19
N TYR A 60 41.80 4.00 -2.23
CA TYR A 60 42.43 3.15 -1.23
C TYR A 60 42.21 1.67 -1.55
N THR A 61 43.03 0.78 -0.97
CA THR A 61 42.74 -0.66 -1.01
C THR A 61 41.48 -0.96 -0.17
N GLN A 62 40.83 -2.10 -0.44
CA GLN A 62 39.58 -2.46 0.28
C GLN A 62 39.74 -2.50 1.80
N GLU A 63 40.87 -3.04 2.29
CA GLU A 63 41.19 -3.11 3.72
C GLU A 63 41.42 -1.71 4.32
N GLN A 64 42.19 -0.85 3.65
CA GLN A 64 42.44 0.53 4.08
C GLN A 64 41.16 1.36 4.08
N ALA A 65 40.33 1.23 3.04
CA ALA A 65 39.06 1.91 2.95
C ALA A 65 38.13 1.51 4.11
N LEU A 66 38.10 0.22 4.46
CA LEU A 66 37.29 -0.26 5.57
C LEU A 66 37.76 0.30 6.92
N GLU A 67 39.08 0.35 7.15
CA GLU A 67 39.64 0.95 8.38
C GLU A 67 39.25 2.43 8.51
N ILE A 68 39.41 3.21 7.43
CA ILE A 68 39.01 4.62 7.39
C ILE A 68 37.50 4.78 7.65
N LEU A 69 36.67 3.95 7.01
CA LEU A 69 35.22 3.98 7.18
C LEU A 69 34.78 3.57 8.58
N SER A 70 35.47 2.62 9.21
CA SER A 70 35.20 2.20 10.59
C SER A 70 35.48 3.33 11.58
N ARG A 71 36.58 4.07 11.39
CA ARG A 71 36.88 5.28 12.16
C ARG A 71 35.84 6.36 11.94
N LYS A 72 35.50 6.66 10.68
CA LYS A 72 34.48 7.66 10.34
C LYS A 72 33.10 7.29 10.91
N TYR A 73 32.78 6.00 11.00
CA TYR A 73 31.53 5.52 11.58
C TYR A 73 31.46 5.83 13.08
N ALA A 74 32.53 5.52 13.83
CA ALA A 74 32.61 5.85 15.26
C ALA A 74 32.49 7.36 15.49
N GLU A 75 33.21 8.16 14.69
CA GLU A 75 33.13 9.63 14.74
C GLU A 75 31.71 10.13 14.41
N ALA A 76 31.03 9.54 13.42
CA ALA A 76 29.66 9.90 13.06
C ALA A 76 28.62 9.51 14.12
N GLU A 77 28.79 8.36 14.79
CA GLU A 77 27.94 7.89 15.89
C GLU A 77 28.01 8.85 17.08
N ILE A 78 29.23 9.23 17.48
CA ILE A 78 29.47 10.24 18.51
C ILE A 78 28.82 11.57 18.12
N SER A 79 29.03 12.03 16.87
CA SER A 79 28.44 13.28 16.36
C SER A 79 26.92 13.29 16.47
N LEU A 80 26.26 12.20 16.06
CA LEU A 80 24.81 12.06 16.13
C LEU A 80 24.28 12.00 17.57
N ARG A 81 25.01 11.33 18.47
CA ARG A 81 24.69 11.28 19.90
C ARG A 81 24.74 12.69 20.51
N ILE A 82 25.81 13.43 20.24
CA ILE A 82 25.99 14.82 20.72
C ILE A 82 24.87 15.71 20.17
N ALA A 83 24.59 15.67 18.86
CA ALA A 83 23.56 16.52 18.25
C ALA A 83 22.17 16.28 18.87
N ARG A 84 21.80 15.02 19.12
CA ARG A 84 20.52 14.68 19.77
C ARG A 84 20.46 15.20 21.20
N GLN A 85 21.50 14.94 22.00
CA GLN A 85 21.55 15.38 23.39
C GLN A 85 21.64 16.91 23.53
N TYR A 86 22.33 17.59 22.61
CA TYR A 86 22.37 19.04 22.55
C TYR A 86 20.98 19.62 22.24
N GLN A 87 20.23 19.01 21.33
CA GLN A 87 18.85 19.40 21.03
C GLN A 87 17.90 19.13 22.21
N ASP A 88 18.03 17.97 22.87
CA ASP A 88 17.19 17.57 24.00
C ASP A 88 17.46 18.42 25.27
N SER A 89 18.69 18.86 25.46
CA SER A 89 19.11 19.73 26.59
C SER A 89 18.80 21.22 26.37
N ALA A 90 17.90 21.54 25.43
CA ALA A 90 17.55 22.91 25.04
C ALA A 90 18.77 23.77 24.67
N GLN A 91 19.76 23.15 24.02
CA GLN A 91 20.97 23.81 23.51
C GLN A 91 21.88 24.40 24.61
N SER A 92 21.93 23.76 25.78
CA SER A 92 22.81 24.17 26.89
C SER A 92 24.29 24.05 26.52
N GLU A 93 25.02 25.16 26.58
CA GLU A 93 26.43 25.23 26.23
C GLU A 93 27.33 24.47 27.22
N ALA A 94 26.94 24.40 28.50
CA ALA A 94 27.67 23.62 29.51
C ALA A 94 27.60 22.10 29.24
N VAL A 95 26.43 21.61 28.81
CA VAL A 95 26.23 20.20 28.41
C VAL A 95 26.98 19.91 27.12
N PHE A 96 27.00 20.87 26.18
CA PHE A 96 27.76 20.72 24.94
C PHE A 96 29.27 20.55 25.21
N THR A 97 29.84 21.35 26.12
CA THR A 97 31.25 21.22 26.50
C THR A 97 31.56 19.90 27.20
N SER A 98 30.70 19.40 28.09
CA SER A 98 30.94 18.11 28.75
C SER A 98 30.88 16.95 27.76
N LEU A 99 29.94 16.98 26.81
CA LEU A 99 29.83 15.97 25.76
C LEU A 99 31.04 15.97 24.81
N LEU A 100 31.62 17.13 24.53
CA LEU A 100 32.86 17.24 23.77
C LEU A 100 34.06 16.64 24.51
N ASP A 101 34.15 16.86 25.83
CA ASP A 101 35.21 16.28 26.66
C ASP A 101 35.10 14.76 26.74
N GLU A 102 33.88 14.22 26.88
CA GLU A 102 33.61 12.77 26.81
C GLU A 102 33.98 12.18 25.44
N ALA A 103 33.61 12.86 24.36
CA ALA A 103 33.95 12.43 23.00
C ALA A 103 35.46 12.43 22.72
N GLU A 104 36.21 13.38 23.31
CA GLU A 104 37.67 13.45 23.19
C GLU A 104 38.35 12.30 23.95
N GLN A 105 37.77 11.83 25.06
CA GLN A 105 38.24 10.64 25.77
C GLN A 105 37.99 9.35 24.97
N GLU A 106 36.85 9.23 24.30
CA GLU A 106 36.52 8.07 23.45
C GLU A 106 37.34 8.06 22.14
N CYS A 107 37.54 9.24 21.52
CA CYS A 107 38.22 9.41 20.23
C CYS A 107 39.18 10.61 20.27
N PRO A 108 40.49 10.40 20.46
CA PRO A 108 41.47 11.50 20.51
C PRO A 108 41.49 12.33 19.21
N GLY A 109 41.51 13.66 19.36
CA GLY A 109 41.46 14.65 18.28
C GLY A 109 40.09 14.79 17.63
N PHE A 110 39.00 14.43 18.32
CA PHE A 110 37.63 14.59 17.84
C PHE A 110 37.19 16.06 17.93
N SER A 111 37.43 16.70 19.07
CA SER A 111 37.05 18.09 19.34
C SER A 111 37.70 19.04 18.32
N GLU A 112 38.98 18.87 18.01
CA GLU A 112 39.70 19.69 17.03
C GLU A 112 39.10 19.59 15.61
N ARG A 113 38.54 18.43 15.25
CA ARG A 113 38.01 18.17 13.90
C ARG A 113 36.53 18.54 13.72
N TYR A 114 35.75 18.50 14.81
CA TYR A 114 34.29 18.59 14.73
C TYR A 114 33.67 19.74 15.52
N LYS A 115 34.39 20.45 16.40
CA LYS A 115 33.84 21.52 17.26
C LYS A 115 33.02 22.57 16.51
N ASP A 116 33.47 22.98 15.33
CA ASP A 116 32.79 23.98 14.49
C ASP A 116 31.90 23.34 13.39
N SER A 117 31.73 22.02 13.40
CA SER A 117 30.98 21.30 12.38
C SER A 117 29.47 21.37 12.63
N PRO A 118 28.65 21.59 11.60
CA PRO A 118 27.19 21.53 11.74
C PRO A 118 26.68 20.15 12.16
N LEU A 119 27.51 19.10 12.04
CA LEU A 119 27.19 17.74 12.48
C LEU A 119 26.97 17.61 13.99
N LEU A 120 27.44 18.55 14.80
CA LEU A 120 27.24 18.51 16.26
C LEU A 120 26.00 19.28 16.73
N THR A 121 25.44 20.13 15.87
CA THR A 121 24.32 21.04 16.21
C THR A 121 23.04 20.74 15.44
N ASP A 122 23.15 20.19 14.22
CA ASP A 122 22.03 19.83 13.36
C ASP A 122 21.86 18.29 13.31
N VAL A 123 20.82 17.79 13.98
CA VAL A 123 20.51 16.36 14.04
C VAL A 123 20.19 15.77 12.67
N GLU A 124 19.59 16.52 11.74
CA GLU A 124 19.27 15.99 10.41
C GLU A 124 20.53 15.76 9.59
N GLN A 125 21.47 16.72 9.62
CA GLN A 125 22.77 16.56 8.96
C GLN A 125 23.63 15.47 9.61
N ALA A 126 23.65 15.41 10.94
CA ALA A 126 24.34 14.36 11.68
C ALA A 126 23.83 12.97 11.29
N ASN A 127 22.50 12.83 11.21
CA ASN A 127 21.85 11.58 10.84
C ASN A 127 22.14 11.21 9.37
N LEU A 128 22.09 12.19 8.46
CA LEU A 128 22.45 11.99 7.05
C LEU A 128 23.89 11.48 6.90
N TYR A 129 24.84 12.10 7.60
CA TYR A 129 26.25 11.70 7.57
C TYR A 129 26.45 10.31 8.17
N PHE A 130 25.86 10.03 9.34
CA PHE A 130 25.90 8.72 9.99
C PHE A 130 25.39 7.61 9.07
N VAL A 131 24.19 7.77 8.51
CA VAL A 131 23.59 6.76 7.60
C VAL A 131 24.44 6.59 6.34
N THR A 132 25.00 7.68 5.79
CA THR A 132 25.87 7.60 4.61
C THR A 132 27.12 6.79 4.90
N VAL A 133 27.82 7.07 6.00
CA VAL A 133 29.03 6.36 6.39
C VAL A 133 28.73 4.89 6.70
N ASP A 134 27.66 4.60 7.44
CA ASP A 134 27.27 3.24 7.77
C ASP A 134 26.99 2.41 6.51
N ARG A 135 26.25 2.95 5.54
CA ARG A 135 25.92 2.24 4.30
C ARG A 135 27.15 1.96 3.45
N VAL A 136 28.05 2.92 3.29
CA VAL A 136 29.30 2.73 2.54
C VAL A 136 30.20 1.73 3.28
N ARG A 137 30.30 1.81 4.61
CA ARG A 137 31.02 0.83 5.43
C ARG A 137 30.46 -0.58 5.23
N MET A 138 29.14 -0.76 5.35
CA MET A 138 28.46 -2.04 5.16
C MET A 138 28.70 -2.60 3.75
N GLN A 139 28.77 -1.74 2.73
CA GLN A 139 29.13 -2.15 1.38
C GLN A 139 30.56 -2.71 1.33
N TYR A 140 31.56 -2.02 1.88
CA TYR A 140 32.95 -2.52 1.92
C TYR A 140 33.08 -3.80 2.76
N GLN A 141 32.40 -3.89 3.91
CA GLN A 141 32.34 -5.12 4.71
C GLN A 141 31.76 -6.29 3.92
N SER A 142 30.73 -6.04 3.10
CA SER A 142 30.13 -7.10 2.28
C SER A 142 31.08 -7.60 1.18
N LEU A 143 31.94 -6.72 0.64
CA LEU A 143 32.94 -7.08 -0.36
C LEU A 143 34.03 -7.98 0.23
N GLU A 144 34.57 -7.59 1.39
CA GLU A 144 35.58 -8.36 2.11
C GLU A 144 35.05 -9.75 2.49
N ASN A 145 33.82 -9.78 3.03
CA ASN A 145 33.18 -11.02 3.46
C ASN A 145 32.66 -11.88 2.30
N TYR A 146 32.63 -11.39 1.06
CA TYR A 146 32.06 -12.13 -0.06
C TYR A 146 32.85 -13.43 -0.34
N ARG A 147 34.18 -13.38 -0.25
CA ARG A 147 35.03 -14.57 -0.41
C ARG A 147 34.76 -15.60 0.69
N ALA A 148 34.64 -15.15 1.93
CA ALA A 148 34.29 -16.00 3.07
C ALA A 148 32.87 -16.58 2.92
N PHE A 149 31.91 -15.80 2.42
CA PHE A 149 30.56 -16.25 2.10
C PHE A 149 30.58 -17.39 1.08
N LEU A 150 31.30 -17.26 -0.04
CA LEU A 150 31.43 -18.33 -1.03
C LEU A 150 32.07 -19.60 -0.45
N ALA A 151 33.13 -19.46 0.36
CA ALA A 151 33.75 -20.59 1.05
C ALA A 151 32.79 -21.27 2.04
N SER A 152 31.95 -20.48 2.71
CA SER A 152 30.94 -20.99 3.64
C SER A 152 29.88 -21.86 2.97
N ILE A 153 29.60 -21.66 1.66
CA ILE A 153 28.65 -22.51 0.91
C ILE A 153 29.19 -23.94 0.83
N SER A 154 30.47 -24.11 0.48
CA SER A 154 31.10 -25.44 0.46
C SER A 154 31.16 -26.06 1.85
N GLN A 155 31.54 -25.30 2.87
CA GLN A 155 31.65 -25.81 4.25
C GLN A 155 30.28 -26.24 4.81
N ARG A 156 29.23 -25.46 4.56
CA ARG A 156 27.84 -25.81 4.93
C ARG A 156 27.34 -27.02 4.17
N ALA A 157 27.68 -27.15 2.89
CA ALA A 157 27.32 -28.32 2.10
C ALA A 157 27.94 -29.61 2.68
N ASP A 158 29.22 -29.57 3.05
CA ASP A 158 29.93 -30.72 3.60
C ASP A 158 29.39 -31.08 5.00
N GLY A 159 29.14 -30.07 5.85
CA GLY A 159 28.53 -30.25 7.17
C GLY A 159 27.09 -30.79 7.11
N MET A 160 26.25 -30.28 6.20
CA MET A 160 24.88 -30.77 6.02
C MET A 160 24.85 -32.20 5.47
N SER A 161 25.75 -32.55 4.55
CA SER A 161 25.84 -33.90 3.98
C SER A 161 26.28 -34.95 5.01
N ALA A 162 26.95 -34.54 6.10
CA ALA A 162 27.36 -35.42 7.19
C ALA A 162 26.22 -35.75 8.18
N ILE A 163 25.11 -35.02 8.14
CA ILE A 163 23.94 -35.29 8.98
C ILE A 163 23.16 -36.46 8.36
N GLY A 164 22.91 -37.52 9.12
CA GLY A 164 22.28 -38.76 8.62
C GLY A 164 20.99 -38.54 7.81
N VAL A 165 20.16 -37.57 8.22
CA VAL A 165 18.89 -37.19 7.54
C VAL A 165 19.09 -36.62 6.12
N PHE A 166 20.27 -36.09 5.82
CA PHE A 166 20.59 -35.48 4.51
C PHE A 166 21.69 -36.24 3.75
N SER A 167 22.10 -37.40 4.25
CA SER A 167 23.19 -38.22 3.69
C SER A 167 22.74 -39.19 2.60
N GLU A 168 21.43 -39.40 2.43
CA GLU A 168 20.87 -40.30 1.41
C GLU A 168 21.07 -39.74 -0.01
N GLU A 169 21.88 -40.40 -0.83
CA GLU A 169 22.28 -39.94 -2.17
C GLU A 169 21.10 -39.75 -3.15
N ASP A 170 20.04 -40.54 -2.98
CA ASP A 170 18.83 -40.46 -3.80
C ASP A 170 17.82 -39.42 -3.32
N SER A 171 18.03 -38.82 -2.15
CA SER A 171 17.15 -37.80 -1.61
C SER A 171 17.28 -36.48 -2.37
N PHE A 172 16.16 -35.75 -2.48
CA PHE A 172 16.17 -34.38 -3.02
C PHE A 172 17.13 -33.47 -2.22
N ALA A 173 17.18 -33.63 -0.90
CA ALA A 173 17.99 -32.79 -0.03
C ALA A 173 19.49 -32.93 -0.33
N TYR A 174 20.01 -34.16 -0.41
CA TYR A 174 21.41 -34.40 -0.76
C TYR A 174 21.75 -33.84 -2.14
N ARG A 175 20.95 -34.18 -3.16
CA ARG A 175 21.16 -33.70 -4.53
C ARG A 175 21.11 -32.17 -4.62
N ASN A 176 20.23 -31.54 -3.84
CA ASN A 176 20.10 -30.08 -3.78
C ASN A 176 21.34 -29.41 -3.16
N ILE A 177 21.88 -29.99 -2.08
CA ILE A 177 23.12 -29.54 -1.46
C ILE A 177 24.27 -29.60 -2.47
N GLN A 178 24.45 -30.75 -3.13
CA GLN A 178 25.52 -30.95 -4.12
C GLN A 178 25.38 -30.01 -5.34
N LYS A 179 24.16 -29.83 -5.85
CA LYS A 179 23.90 -28.88 -6.93
C LYS A 179 24.25 -27.45 -6.52
N THR A 180 23.87 -27.03 -5.32
CA THR A 180 24.21 -25.69 -4.79
C THR A 180 25.70 -25.46 -4.70
N LYS A 181 26.46 -26.44 -4.22
CA LYS A 181 27.93 -26.35 -4.20
C LYS A 181 28.51 -26.17 -5.61
N ARG A 182 28.00 -26.92 -6.59
CA ARG A 182 28.43 -26.84 -8.00
C ARG A 182 28.08 -25.51 -8.66
N ASP A 183 26.84 -25.02 -8.46
CA ASP A 183 26.35 -23.80 -9.09
C ASP A 183 27.15 -22.56 -8.65
N PHE A 184 27.66 -22.52 -7.41
CA PHE A 184 28.49 -21.42 -6.91
C PHE A 184 30.00 -21.60 -7.13
N ALA A 185 30.47 -22.78 -7.54
CA ALA A 185 31.91 -23.09 -7.61
C ALA A 185 32.68 -22.16 -8.56
N HIS A 186 32.07 -21.80 -9.69
CA HIS A 186 32.68 -20.93 -10.70
C HIS A 186 32.78 -19.45 -10.29
N LEU A 187 32.12 -19.06 -9.19
CA LEU A 187 32.21 -17.70 -8.64
C LEU A 187 33.42 -17.54 -7.71
N GLN A 188 34.14 -18.62 -7.39
CA GLN A 188 35.36 -18.54 -6.59
C GLN A 188 36.43 -17.72 -7.34
N GLY A 189 36.96 -16.69 -6.68
CA GLY A 189 37.95 -15.78 -7.27
C GLY A 189 37.35 -14.63 -8.09
N LEU A 190 36.02 -14.47 -8.12
CA LEU A 190 35.38 -13.31 -8.73
C LEU A 190 35.83 -12.01 -8.03
N GLN A 191 36.40 -11.08 -8.80
CA GLN A 191 36.81 -9.78 -8.28
C GLN A 191 35.62 -8.83 -8.23
N VAL A 192 35.07 -8.65 -7.03
CA VAL A 192 33.99 -7.70 -6.76
C VAL A 192 34.55 -6.35 -6.31
N ALA A 193 34.00 -5.27 -6.87
CA ALA A 193 34.41 -3.90 -6.59
C ALA A 193 33.24 -3.08 -6.01
N ALA A 194 33.56 -2.04 -5.25
CA ALA A 194 32.60 -1.02 -4.85
C ALA A 194 32.32 -0.07 -6.02
N GLY A 195 31.09 0.39 -6.20
CA GLY A 195 30.79 1.35 -7.27
C GLY A 195 29.32 1.67 -7.44
N GLY A 196 28.72 2.29 -6.42
CA GLY A 196 27.32 2.74 -6.42
C GLY A 196 26.41 2.00 -5.43
N SER A 197 25.33 2.66 -5.03
CA SER A 197 24.32 2.11 -4.12
C SER A 197 23.47 1.03 -4.80
N PRO A 198 23.02 0.00 -4.06
CA PRO A 198 22.13 -1.02 -4.61
C PRO A 198 20.67 -0.55 -4.74
N GLU A 199 20.33 0.64 -4.20
CA GLU A 199 18.95 1.10 -4.08
C GLU A 199 18.28 1.26 -5.44
N GLY A 200 18.96 1.85 -6.43
CA GLY A 200 18.41 2.02 -7.76
C GLY A 200 18.03 0.67 -8.40
N LEU A 201 18.91 -0.32 -8.33
CA LEU A 201 18.62 -1.65 -8.88
C LEU A 201 17.44 -2.33 -8.17
N ILE A 202 17.35 -2.21 -6.85
CA ILE A 202 16.27 -2.82 -6.06
C ILE A 202 14.93 -2.11 -6.31
N ALA A 203 14.93 -0.78 -6.41
CA ALA A 203 13.74 0.06 -6.48
C ALA A 203 12.83 -0.34 -7.64
N PHE A 204 13.38 -0.52 -8.84
CA PHE A 204 12.62 -1.01 -9.99
C PHE A 204 12.49 -2.54 -10.01
N SER A 205 13.50 -3.29 -9.59
CA SER A 205 13.48 -4.76 -9.70
C SER A 205 12.43 -5.41 -8.80
N ARG A 206 12.15 -4.82 -7.64
CA ARG A 206 11.13 -5.29 -6.68
C ARG A 206 9.80 -4.55 -6.80
N TYR A 207 9.55 -3.85 -7.91
CA TYR A 207 8.32 -3.09 -8.10
C TYR A 207 7.26 -3.89 -8.87
N TYR A 208 6.37 -4.53 -8.12
CA TYR A 208 5.35 -5.45 -8.66
C TYR A 208 4.10 -4.75 -9.22
N LEU A 209 3.86 -3.46 -8.92
CA LEU A 209 2.64 -2.76 -9.37
C LEU A 209 2.59 -2.60 -10.89
N THR A 210 3.73 -2.38 -11.54
CA THR A 210 3.82 -2.35 -13.01
C THR A 210 3.39 -3.67 -13.64
N ASP A 211 3.58 -4.79 -12.94
CA ASP A 211 3.19 -6.10 -13.45
C ASP A 211 1.66 -6.22 -13.55
N PHE A 212 0.93 -5.67 -12.57
CA PHE A 212 -0.54 -5.57 -12.66
C PHE A 212 -1.00 -4.72 -13.83
N LEU A 213 -0.33 -3.57 -14.05
CA LEU A 213 -0.64 -2.68 -15.16
C LEU A 213 -0.33 -3.34 -16.52
N ALA A 214 0.76 -4.10 -16.61
CA ALA A 214 1.11 -4.86 -17.81
C ALA A 214 0.07 -5.96 -18.11
N VAL A 215 -0.33 -6.75 -17.11
CA VAL A 215 -1.39 -7.78 -17.26
C VAL A 215 -2.73 -7.14 -17.66
N PHE A 216 -3.07 -5.98 -17.08
CA PHE A 216 -4.25 -5.22 -17.46
C PHE A 216 -4.21 -4.79 -18.93
N LEU A 217 -3.08 -4.26 -19.41
CA LEU A 217 -2.92 -3.88 -20.83
C LEU A 217 -3.01 -5.09 -21.76
N VAL A 218 -2.41 -6.23 -21.39
CA VAL A 218 -2.54 -7.48 -22.16
C VAL A 218 -4.01 -7.90 -22.31
N LEU A 219 -4.76 -7.91 -21.20
CA LEU A 219 -6.19 -8.22 -21.23
C LEU A 219 -6.96 -7.19 -22.07
N PHE A 220 -6.66 -5.91 -21.89
CA PHE A 220 -7.30 -4.82 -22.61
C PHE A 220 -7.07 -4.94 -24.13
N ASP A 221 -5.85 -5.18 -24.57
CA ASP A 221 -5.49 -5.36 -25.98
C ASP A 221 -6.18 -6.59 -26.59
N CYS A 222 -6.19 -7.71 -25.87
CA CYS A 222 -6.93 -8.91 -26.26
C CYS A 222 -8.43 -8.64 -26.40
N THR A 223 -9.05 -7.89 -25.46
CA THR A 223 -10.47 -7.54 -25.56
C THR A 223 -10.76 -6.62 -26.73
N LEU A 224 -9.90 -5.63 -27.00
CA LEU A 224 -10.10 -4.68 -28.09
C LEU A 224 -9.99 -5.35 -29.45
N LEU A 225 -9.00 -6.22 -29.64
CA LEU A 225 -8.75 -6.88 -30.91
C LEU A 225 -9.71 -8.06 -31.12
N LEU A 226 -9.77 -9.00 -30.17
CA LEU A 226 -10.43 -10.30 -30.36
C LEU A 226 -11.95 -10.25 -30.09
N SER A 227 -12.43 -9.44 -29.13
CA SER A 227 -13.87 -9.36 -28.84
C SER A 227 -14.65 -8.51 -29.85
N ALA A 228 -13.97 -7.64 -30.61
CA ALA A 228 -14.63 -6.79 -31.61
C ALA A 228 -15.21 -7.62 -32.78
N GLU A 229 -14.56 -8.73 -33.12
CA GLU A 229 -14.95 -9.61 -34.23
C GLU A 229 -16.11 -10.54 -33.85
N GLU A 230 -16.17 -10.94 -32.58
CA GLU A 230 -17.32 -11.68 -32.03
C GLU A 230 -18.60 -10.86 -32.01
N LYS A 231 -18.52 -9.61 -31.53
CA LYS A 231 -19.70 -8.71 -31.46
C LYS A 231 -20.33 -8.45 -32.83
N LYS A 232 -19.55 -8.60 -33.91
CA LYS A 232 -20.00 -8.43 -35.29
C LYS A 232 -20.42 -9.75 -35.94
N GLY A 233 -20.32 -10.89 -35.25
CA GLY A 233 -20.63 -12.22 -35.79
C GLY A 233 -19.70 -12.67 -36.92
N MET A 234 -18.61 -11.94 -37.18
CA MET A 234 -17.75 -12.13 -38.36
C MET A 234 -16.85 -13.37 -38.25
N ARG A 235 -16.65 -13.91 -37.04
CA ARG A 235 -15.81 -15.11 -36.80
C ARG A 235 -16.23 -16.30 -37.66
N ARG A 236 -17.54 -16.53 -37.87
CA ARG A 236 -18.03 -17.64 -38.70
C ARG A 236 -17.73 -17.43 -40.18
N LEU A 237 -17.83 -16.17 -40.64
CA LEU A 237 -17.53 -15.80 -42.03
C LEU A 237 -16.03 -15.90 -42.35
N ILE A 238 -15.19 -15.45 -41.41
CA ILE A 238 -13.72 -15.50 -41.52
C ILE A 238 -13.22 -16.96 -41.60
N ARG A 239 -13.82 -17.86 -40.80
CA ARG A 239 -13.49 -19.30 -40.81
C ARG A 239 -13.83 -19.99 -42.14
N ALA A 240 -14.86 -19.51 -42.84
CA ALA A 240 -15.27 -20.05 -44.12
C ALA A 240 -14.41 -19.56 -45.30
N ALA A 241 -13.58 -18.52 -45.11
CA ALA A 241 -12.71 -17.98 -46.16
C ALA A 241 -11.42 -18.83 -46.32
N PRO A 242 -10.97 -19.11 -47.57
CA PRO A 242 -9.79 -19.93 -47.83
C PRO A 242 -8.53 -19.29 -47.25
N GLY A 243 -7.83 -20.01 -46.37
CA GLY A 243 -6.65 -19.50 -45.65
C GLY A 243 -6.94 -18.39 -44.62
N GLY A 244 -8.21 -18.02 -44.41
CA GLY A 244 -8.61 -16.85 -43.64
C GLY A 244 -8.45 -17.01 -42.13
N GLY A 245 -8.68 -18.20 -41.57
CA GLY A 245 -8.56 -18.43 -40.13
C GLY A 245 -7.12 -18.37 -39.61
N TYR A 246 -6.24 -19.21 -40.16
CA TYR A 246 -4.87 -19.35 -39.66
C TYR A 246 -4.01 -18.11 -39.90
N ALA A 247 -4.03 -17.56 -41.13
CA ALA A 247 -3.24 -16.38 -41.46
C ALA A 247 -3.69 -15.14 -40.66
N LEU A 248 -5.00 -15.02 -40.38
CA LEU A 248 -5.52 -13.97 -39.51
C LEU A 248 -5.06 -14.18 -38.05
N THR A 249 -5.18 -15.38 -37.48
CA THR A 249 -4.72 -15.64 -36.10
C THR A 249 -3.25 -15.33 -35.93
N VAL A 250 -2.39 -15.73 -36.87
CA VAL A 250 -0.95 -15.40 -36.84
C VAL A 250 -0.75 -13.89 -36.83
N SER A 251 -1.46 -13.14 -37.70
CA SER A 251 -1.35 -11.68 -37.74
C SER A 251 -1.89 -10.99 -36.48
N GLN A 252 -2.95 -11.52 -35.87
CA GLN A 252 -3.52 -11.01 -34.62
C GLN A 252 -2.60 -11.28 -33.43
N LEU A 253 -2.05 -12.49 -33.32
CA LEU A 253 -1.05 -12.82 -32.30
C LEU A 253 0.20 -11.95 -32.44
N ALA A 254 0.71 -11.79 -33.66
CA ALA A 254 1.86 -10.90 -33.91
C ALA A 254 1.55 -9.44 -33.55
N ALA A 255 0.35 -8.94 -33.86
CA ALA A 255 -0.09 -7.60 -33.44
C ALA A 255 -0.17 -7.47 -31.92
N LEU A 256 -0.72 -8.46 -31.21
CA LEU A 256 -0.79 -8.49 -29.75
C LEU A 256 0.61 -8.56 -29.10
N PHE A 257 1.53 -9.36 -29.64
CA PHE A 257 2.91 -9.41 -29.14
C PHE A 257 3.63 -8.08 -29.34
N LEU A 258 3.52 -7.47 -30.51
CA LEU A 258 4.13 -6.16 -30.77
C LEU A 258 3.55 -5.07 -29.86
N ALA A 259 2.23 -5.05 -29.65
CA ALA A 259 1.57 -4.13 -28.72
C ALA A 259 2.00 -4.37 -27.27
N GLY A 260 2.07 -5.63 -26.83
CA GLY A 260 2.53 -6.02 -25.50
C GLY A 260 3.99 -5.66 -25.24
N ILE A 261 4.89 -5.97 -26.19
CA ILE A 261 6.31 -5.61 -26.11
C ILE A 261 6.48 -4.09 -26.05
N GLY A 262 5.81 -3.34 -26.93
CA GLY A 262 5.87 -1.88 -26.91
C GLY A 262 5.37 -1.29 -25.59
N SER A 263 4.27 -1.82 -25.05
CA SER A 263 3.74 -1.42 -23.75
C SER A 263 4.69 -1.73 -22.61
N ALA A 264 5.27 -2.93 -22.59
CA ALA A 264 6.22 -3.36 -21.58
C ALA A 264 7.50 -2.52 -21.61
N LEU A 265 8.06 -2.26 -22.79
CA LEU A 265 9.24 -1.39 -22.95
C LEU A 265 9.00 0.01 -22.39
N LEU A 266 7.82 0.58 -22.64
CA LEU A 266 7.47 1.90 -22.11
C LEU A 266 7.27 1.87 -20.59
N LEU A 267 6.53 0.90 -20.05
CA LEU A 267 6.27 0.80 -18.61
C LEU A 267 7.56 0.50 -17.83
N TYR A 268 8.23 -0.61 -18.11
CA TYR A 268 9.45 -1.00 -17.40
C TYR A 268 10.62 -0.07 -17.72
N GLY A 269 10.73 0.41 -18.96
CA GLY A 269 11.73 1.40 -19.35
C GLY A 269 11.56 2.72 -18.61
N SER A 270 10.32 3.18 -18.38
CA SER A 270 10.05 4.38 -17.60
C SER A 270 10.48 4.22 -16.13
N ASN A 271 10.21 3.07 -15.51
CA ASN A 271 10.66 2.79 -14.14
C ASN A 271 12.19 2.74 -14.05
N LEU A 272 12.83 2.08 -15.02
CA LEU A 272 14.29 1.99 -15.08
C LEU A 272 14.91 3.37 -15.27
N ALA A 273 14.36 4.20 -16.16
CA ALA A 273 14.80 5.57 -16.38
C ALA A 273 14.63 6.44 -15.12
N CYS A 274 13.45 6.40 -14.48
CA CYS A 274 13.21 7.12 -13.22
C CYS A 274 14.20 6.67 -12.15
N SER A 275 14.41 5.37 -12.00
CA SER A 275 15.36 4.83 -11.02
C SER A 275 16.80 5.23 -11.31
N ALA A 276 17.20 5.30 -12.58
CA ALA A 276 18.52 5.72 -12.99
C ALA A 276 18.77 7.20 -12.67
N VAL A 277 17.77 8.06 -12.90
CA VAL A 277 17.85 9.51 -12.65
C VAL A 277 17.86 9.81 -11.15
N SER A 278 16.99 9.17 -10.37
CA SER A 278 16.84 9.50 -8.94
C SER A 278 17.95 8.89 -8.08
N MET A 279 18.33 7.62 -8.30
CA MET A 279 19.23 6.89 -7.40
C MET A 279 20.58 6.55 -8.03
N GLY A 280 20.67 6.53 -9.37
CA GLY A 280 21.84 6.04 -10.08
C GLY A 280 22.04 4.52 -9.99
N PHE A 281 22.85 3.97 -10.90
CA PHE A 281 23.23 2.55 -10.89
C PHE A 281 24.72 2.32 -10.60
N GLY A 282 25.50 3.40 -10.48
CA GLY A 282 26.95 3.31 -10.33
C GLY A 282 27.66 2.80 -11.58
N ASP A 283 28.76 2.07 -11.41
CA ASP A 283 29.49 1.47 -12.53
C ASP A 283 28.72 0.29 -13.12
N LEU A 284 28.38 0.39 -14.40
CA LEU A 284 27.61 -0.62 -15.13
C LEU A 284 28.42 -1.89 -15.45
N ASN A 285 29.75 -1.81 -15.43
CA ASN A 285 30.65 -2.93 -15.74
C ASN A 285 31.00 -3.77 -14.50
N ARG A 286 30.74 -3.25 -13.30
CA ARG A 286 30.90 -3.95 -12.02
C ARG A 286 29.97 -5.16 -11.93
N TYR A 287 30.43 -6.23 -11.28
CA TYR A 287 29.62 -7.41 -10.98
C TYR A 287 28.52 -7.10 -9.96
N VAL A 288 27.29 -7.55 -10.21
CA VAL A 288 26.14 -7.26 -9.33
C VAL A 288 26.31 -7.89 -7.94
N GLN A 289 27.03 -9.02 -7.84
CA GLN A 289 27.32 -9.72 -6.57
C GLN A 289 28.07 -8.89 -5.53
N SER A 290 28.71 -7.81 -5.96
CA SER A 290 29.32 -6.80 -5.08
C SER A 290 28.30 -6.06 -4.19
N MET A 291 27.01 -6.28 -4.40
CA MET A 291 25.91 -5.73 -3.61
C MET A 291 25.27 -6.86 -2.81
N ASP A 292 25.16 -6.69 -1.49
CA ASP A 292 24.60 -7.71 -0.59
C ASP A 292 23.25 -8.31 -1.06
N PRO A 293 22.27 -7.52 -1.55
CA PRO A 293 20.99 -8.05 -2.04
C PRO A 293 21.09 -8.97 -3.26
N PHE A 294 22.24 -9.04 -3.91
CA PHE A 294 22.51 -9.86 -5.09
C PHE A 294 23.61 -10.89 -4.86
N ARG A 295 24.15 -11.00 -3.63
CA ARG A 295 25.22 -11.96 -3.29
C ARG A 295 24.87 -13.42 -3.58
N ASN A 296 23.58 -13.75 -3.53
CA ASN A 296 23.04 -15.09 -3.79
C ASN A 296 22.84 -15.38 -5.28
N LEU A 297 23.13 -14.44 -6.18
CA LEU A 297 22.93 -14.63 -7.60
C LEU A 297 24.04 -15.54 -8.15
N ALA A 298 23.64 -16.70 -8.66
CA ALA A 298 24.55 -17.78 -9.07
C ALA A 298 25.25 -17.55 -10.42
N PHE A 299 24.96 -16.46 -11.15
CA PHE A 299 25.55 -16.18 -12.46
C PHE A 299 26.48 -14.98 -12.39
N ALA A 300 27.74 -15.07 -12.80
CA ALA A 300 28.63 -13.90 -12.86
C ALA A 300 28.10 -12.86 -13.87
N LEU A 301 27.37 -11.84 -13.40
CA LEU A 301 26.71 -10.84 -14.24
C LEU A 301 27.22 -9.45 -13.88
N THR A 302 27.54 -8.65 -14.89
CA THR A 302 27.71 -7.20 -14.70
C THR A 302 26.35 -6.53 -14.51
N VAL A 303 26.33 -5.31 -13.96
CA VAL A 303 25.10 -4.53 -13.79
C VAL A 303 24.36 -4.36 -15.12
N TRP A 304 25.06 -4.04 -16.21
CA TRP A 304 24.44 -3.94 -17.54
C TRP A 304 23.81 -5.27 -18.01
N GLN A 305 24.52 -6.39 -17.83
CA GLN A 305 23.99 -7.72 -18.20
C GLN A 305 22.74 -8.08 -17.39
N TYR A 306 22.73 -7.76 -16.09
CA TYR A 306 21.56 -7.93 -15.24
C TYR A 306 20.37 -7.11 -15.74
N LEU A 307 20.56 -5.84 -16.08
CA LEU A 307 19.49 -4.97 -16.61
C LEU A 307 18.88 -5.57 -17.89
N LEU A 308 19.72 -6.06 -18.81
CA LEU A 308 19.27 -6.71 -20.04
C LEU A 308 18.50 -8.00 -19.77
N LEU A 309 18.98 -8.86 -18.87
CA LEU A 309 18.29 -10.11 -18.51
C LEU A 309 16.97 -9.82 -17.78
N PHE A 310 16.93 -8.82 -16.91
CA PHE A 310 15.71 -8.40 -16.22
C PHE A 310 14.67 -7.90 -17.23
N LEU A 311 15.05 -6.98 -18.12
CA LEU A 311 14.12 -6.46 -19.13
C LEU A 311 13.69 -7.55 -20.10
N GLY A 312 14.63 -8.36 -20.60
CA GLY A 312 14.34 -9.48 -21.48
C GLY A 312 13.40 -10.50 -20.84
N GLY A 313 13.57 -10.77 -19.55
CA GLY A 313 12.67 -11.62 -18.79
C GLY A 313 11.26 -11.04 -18.67
N LYS A 314 11.12 -9.72 -18.45
CA LYS A 314 9.81 -9.06 -18.39
C LYS A 314 9.10 -9.16 -19.74
N LEU A 315 9.83 -8.94 -20.84
CA LEU A 315 9.29 -9.07 -22.20
C LEU A 315 8.83 -10.49 -22.49
N LEU A 316 9.59 -11.50 -22.07
CA LEU A 316 9.22 -12.91 -22.23
C LEU A 316 7.96 -13.23 -21.42
N ALA A 317 7.87 -12.79 -20.16
CA ALA A 317 6.69 -12.97 -19.32
C ALA A 317 5.43 -12.32 -19.94
N VAL A 318 5.54 -11.09 -20.44
CA VAL A 318 4.44 -10.41 -21.15
C VAL A 318 4.01 -11.19 -22.39
N CYS A 319 4.95 -11.71 -23.18
CA CYS A 319 4.62 -12.53 -24.35
C CYS A 319 3.93 -13.84 -23.95
N ALA A 320 4.44 -14.54 -22.93
CA ALA A 320 3.83 -15.78 -22.44
C ALA A 320 2.40 -15.55 -21.93
N VAL A 321 2.19 -14.50 -21.13
CA VAL A 321 0.86 -14.14 -20.61
C VAL A 321 -0.08 -13.66 -21.71
N THR A 322 0.43 -12.95 -22.72
CA THR A 322 -0.34 -12.58 -23.92
C THR A 322 -0.78 -13.81 -24.70
N ALA A 323 0.10 -14.80 -24.87
CA ALA A 323 -0.23 -16.05 -25.55
C ALA A 323 -1.32 -16.83 -24.80
N ILE A 324 -1.25 -16.91 -23.46
CA ILE A 324 -2.28 -17.53 -22.63
C ILE A 324 -3.60 -16.76 -22.76
N CYS A 325 -3.57 -15.44 -22.64
CA CYS A 325 -4.76 -14.60 -22.74
C CYS A 325 -5.44 -14.81 -24.09
N ALA A 326 -4.69 -14.68 -25.19
CA ALA A 326 -5.18 -14.93 -26.54
C ALA A 326 -5.78 -16.33 -26.68
N ALA A 327 -5.11 -17.37 -26.16
CA ALA A 327 -5.63 -18.74 -26.18
C ALA A 327 -7.00 -18.86 -25.51
N VAL A 328 -7.19 -18.22 -24.35
CA VAL A 328 -8.51 -18.18 -23.68
C VAL A 328 -9.56 -17.48 -24.56
N PHE A 329 -9.22 -16.37 -25.22
CA PHE A 329 -10.15 -15.67 -26.14
C PHE A 329 -10.48 -16.45 -27.42
N TYR A 330 -9.59 -17.30 -27.90
CA TYR A 330 -9.89 -18.16 -29.05
C TYR A 330 -10.63 -19.44 -28.65
N LEU A 331 -10.33 -20.02 -27.49
CA LEU A 331 -11.02 -21.20 -26.96
C LEU A 331 -12.47 -20.90 -26.61
N PHE A 332 -12.71 -19.79 -25.91
CA PHE A 332 -14.04 -19.40 -25.44
C PHE A 332 -14.61 -18.35 -26.41
N GLY A 333 -15.59 -18.74 -27.21
CA GLY A 333 -16.22 -17.89 -28.24
C GLY A 333 -17.01 -16.67 -27.73
N SER A 334 -16.92 -16.35 -26.44
CA SER A 334 -17.46 -15.13 -25.86
C SER A 334 -16.38 -14.35 -25.09
N GLY A 335 -16.13 -13.13 -25.51
CA GLY A 335 -15.07 -12.27 -24.99
C GLY A 335 -15.31 -11.85 -23.54
N LYS A 336 -16.57 -11.80 -23.11
CA LYS A 336 -16.93 -11.58 -21.70
C LYS A 336 -16.53 -12.77 -20.83
N ALA A 337 -16.84 -14.01 -21.26
CA ALA A 337 -16.45 -15.19 -20.50
C ALA A 337 -14.93 -15.38 -20.54
N ALA A 338 -14.29 -15.19 -21.69
CA ALA A 338 -12.83 -15.28 -21.83
C ALA A 338 -12.11 -14.30 -20.89
N ALA A 339 -12.56 -13.03 -20.85
CA ALA A 339 -12.01 -12.04 -19.92
C ALA A 339 -12.20 -12.45 -18.46
N LEU A 340 -13.39 -12.95 -18.08
CA LEU A 340 -13.66 -13.40 -16.70
C LEU A 340 -12.80 -14.60 -16.30
N ILE A 341 -12.62 -15.57 -17.21
CA ILE A 341 -11.79 -16.76 -16.97
C ILE A 341 -10.33 -16.35 -16.80
N PHE A 342 -9.82 -15.50 -17.69
CA PHE A 342 -8.44 -15.01 -17.60
C PHE A 342 -8.21 -14.20 -16.32
N CYS A 343 -9.15 -13.32 -15.94
CA CYS A 343 -9.09 -12.61 -14.67
C CYS A 343 -9.10 -13.57 -13.48
N GLY A 344 -9.92 -14.62 -13.51
CA GLY A 344 -9.94 -15.67 -12.48
C GLY A 344 -8.62 -16.42 -12.37
N MET A 345 -8.01 -16.79 -13.50
CA MET A 345 -6.69 -17.43 -13.55
C MET A 345 -5.61 -16.52 -12.95
N CYS A 346 -5.61 -15.23 -13.32
CA CYS A 346 -4.68 -14.24 -12.78
C CYS A 346 -4.91 -14.04 -11.27
N ALA A 347 -6.15 -13.92 -10.81
CA ALA A 347 -6.46 -13.78 -9.38
C ALA A 347 -5.98 -14.99 -8.56
N LEU A 348 -6.23 -16.22 -9.03
CA LEU A 348 -5.73 -17.44 -8.39
C LEU A 348 -4.20 -17.47 -8.36
N SER A 349 -3.54 -17.08 -9.47
CA SER A 349 -2.08 -17.00 -9.53
C SER A 349 -1.52 -15.97 -8.56
N PHE A 350 -2.18 -14.82 -8.38
CA PHE A 350 -1.76 -13.80 -7.42
C PHE A 350 -1.90 -14.30 -5.97
N LEU A 351 -3.01 -14.94 -5.65
CA LEU A 351 -3.22 -15.53 -4.32
C LEU A 351 -2.16 -16.60 -4.02
N ALA A 352 -1.82 -17.44 -5.00
CA ALA A 352 -0.75 -18.42 -4.89
C ALA A 352 0.60 -17.73 -4.62
N TRP A 353 0.96 -16.70 -5.40
CA TRP A 353 2.19 -15.93 -5.21
C TRP A 353 2.29 -15.29 -3.81
N ARG A 354 1.19 -14.69 -3.33
CA ARG A 354 1.15 -13.93 -2.07
C ARG A 354 1.15 -14.79 -0.81
N PHE A 355 0.40 -15.89 -0.80
CA PHE A 355 0.10 -16.67 0.41
C PHE A 355 0.81 -18.02 0.49
N LEU A 356 1.23 -18.63 -0.63
CA LEU A 356 1.90 -19.93 -0.54
C LEU A 356 3.29 -19.79 0.09
N PRO A 357 3.64 -20.65 1.06
CA PRO A 357 4.97 -20.64 1.64
C PRO A 357 6.00 -21.10 0.61
N SER A 358 7.19 -20.53 0.72
CA SER A 358 8.24 -20.63 -0.31
C SER A 358 8.91 -22.02 -0.40
N GLN A 359 8.69 -22.87 0.61
CA GLN A 359 9.20 -24.26 0.71
C GLN A 359 8.09 -25.31 0.47
N SER A 360 6.89 -24.91 0.07
CA SER A 360 5.76 -25.82 -0.19
C SER A 360 6.03 -26.73 -1.39
N ILE A 361 5.40 -27.91 -1.40
CA ILE A 361 5.30 -28.78 -2.60
C ILE A 361 4.66 -28.01 -3.77
N TRP A 362 3.74 -27.07 -3.44
CA TRP A 362 3.06 -26.21 -4.40
C TRP A 362 3.86 -24.96 -4.79
N ALA A 363 5.15 -24.87 -4.43
CA ALA A 363 6.01 -23.73 -4.78
C ALA A 363 6.06 -23.45 -6.29
N GLY A 364 5.91 -24.48 -7.14
CA GLY A 364 5.79 -24.29 -8.59
C GLY A 364 4.65 -23.35 -8.98
N TRP A 365 3.48 -23.44 -8.33
CA TRP A 365 2.34 -22.55 -8.60
C TRP A 365 2.56 -21.12 -8.13
N LYS A 366 3.40 -20.94 -7.10
CA LYS A 366 3.78 -19.63 -6.57
C LYS A 366 4.62 -18.84 -7.58
N TYR A 367 5.64 -19.50 -8.15
CA TYR A 367 6.64 -18.84 -8.99
C TYR A 367 6.35 -18.94 -10.49
N LEU A 368 5.73 -20.03 -10.95
CA LEU A 368 5.57 -20.32 -12.39
C LEU A 368 4.17 -19.99 -12.93
N GLY A 369 3.27 -19.48 -12.08
CA GLY A 369 1.96 -18.98 -12.49
C GLY A 369 2.04 -17.63 -13.23
N PRO A 370 0.99 -17.21 -13.96
CA PRO A 370 0.98 -15.97 -14.74
C PRO A 370 1.50 -14.70 -14.04
N PHE A 371 1.21 -14.53 -12.74
CA PHE A 371 1.79 -13.43 -11.95
C PHE A 371 3.20 -13.71 -11.46
N GLY A 372 3.49 -14.95 -11.06
CA GLY A 372 4.82 -15.35 -10.61
C GLY A 372 5.89 -15.14 -11.69
N LEU A 373 5.53 -15.34 -12.97
CA LEU A 373 6.43 -15.13 -14.10
C LEU A 373 7.00 -13.70 -14.18
N PHE A 374 6.33 -12.72 -13.60
CA PHE A 374 6.83 -11.35 -13.59
C PHE A 374 7.86 -11.10 -12.47
N ASP A 375 7.97 -11.94 -11.45
CA ASP A 375 8.85 -11.72 -10.29
C ASP A 375 10.31 -12.15 -10.54
N ILE A 376 10.91 -11.56 -11.56
CA ILE A 376 12.25 -11.90 -12.06
C ILE A 376 13.32 -11.71 -10.99
N TYR A 377 13.14 -10.75 -10.07
CA TYR A 377 14.07 -10.56 -8.97
C TYR A 377 14.11 -11.81 -8.07
N GLN A 378 12.96 -12.39 -7.70
CA GLN A 378 12.94 -13.64 -6.95
C GLN A 378 13.49 -14.81 -7.77
N ASP A 379 13.18 -14.86 -9.07
CA ASP A 379 13.59 -15.99 -9.93
C ASP A 379 15.10 -16.02 -10.24
N LEU A 380 15.75 -14.85 -10.31
CA LEU A 380 17.19 -14.71 -10.61
C LEU A 380 18.06 -14.49 -9.37
N CYS A 381 17.68 -13.56 -8.49
CA CYS A 381 18.57 -13.08 -7.41
C CYS A 381 18.48 -13.93 -6.14
N VAL A 382 17.39 -14.67 -5.96
CA VAL A 382 17.22 -15.58 -4.81
C VAL A 382 17.45 -17.00 -5.28
N TYR A 383 18.67 -17.51 -5.04
CA TYR A 383 19.00 -18.88 -5.44
C TYR A 383 18.09 -19.90 -4.76
N ARG A 384 17.43 -20.70 -5.60
CA ARG A 384 16.48 -21.74 -5.17
C ARG A 384 16.41 -22.85 -6.19
N ASN A 385 16.32 -24.08 -5.72
CA ASN A 385 15.98 -25.23 -6.55
C ASN A 385 14.59 -25.73 -6.17
N LEU A 386 13.78 -26.01 -7.18
CA LEU A 386 12.49 -26.67 -7.05
C LEU A 386 12.68 -28.18 -7.15
N ASN A 387 11.89 -28.92 -6.39
CA ASN A 387 11.87 -30.37 -6.43
C ASN A 387 11.00 -30.85 -7.60
N PHE A 388 11.62 -31.38 -8.65
CA PHE A 388 10.95 -31.98 -9.79
C PHE A 388 11.20 -33.50 -9.76
N PHE A 389 10.26 -34.27 -9.20
CA PHE A 389 10.36 -35.73 -9.04
C PHE A 389 11.67 -36.22 -8.37
N GLY A 390 12.12 -35.52 -7.32
CA GLY A 390 13.36 -35.86 -6.60
C GLY A 390 14.62 -35.25 -7.21
N ILE A 391 14.51 -34.54 -8.34
CA ILE A 391 15.62 -33.86 -9.00
C ILE A 391 15.56 -32.35 -8.69
N PRO A 392 16.64 -31.75 -8.15
CA PRO A 392 16.70 -30.31 -7.92
C PRO A 392 16.96 -29.56 -9.22
N VAL A 393 15.96 -28.80 -9.68
CA VAL A 393 16.07 -27.94 -10.87
C VAL A 393 16.06 -26.48 -10.41
N SER A 394 16.99 -25.65 -10.91
CA SER A 394 17.03 -24.23 -10.55
C SER A 394 15.74 -23.51 -10.95
N LEU A 395 15.28 -22.63 -10.06
CA LEU A 395 14.08 -21.83 -10.28
C LEU A 395 14.19 -21.02 -11.58
N SER A 396 15.32 -20.35 -11.81
CA SER A 396 15.61 -19.59 -13.03
C SER A 396 15.48 -20.41 -14.32
N ALA A 397 15.97 -21.65 -14.32
CA ALA A 397 15.88 -22.53 -15.49
C ALA A 397 14.44 -23.03 -15.70
N MET A 398 13.74 -23.39 -14.62
CA MET A 398 12.35 -23.82 -14.70
C MET A 398 11.43 -22.67 -15.13
N TRP A 399 11.66 -21.46 -14.63
CA TRP A 399 10.97 -20.24 -15.03
C TRP A 399 11.12 -19.98 -16.54
N LEU A 400 12.34 -20.08 -17.07
CA LEU A 400 12.59 -19.90 -18.51
C LEU A 400 11.87 -20.97 -19.34
N ALA A 401 12.01 -22.24 -18.95
CA ALA A 401 11.39 -23.37 -19.64
C ALA A 401 9.85 -23.25 -19.66
N VAL A 402 9.24 -22.92 -18.51
CA VAL A 402 7.78 -22.75 -18.40
C VAL A 402 7.30 -21.51 -19.15
N SER A 403 8.04 -20.40 -19.13
CA SER A 403 7.68 -19.20 -19.90
C SER A 403 7.65 -19.48 -21.41
N VAL A 404 8.67 -20.16 -21.93
CA VAL A 404 8.74 -20.57 -23.34
C VAL A 404 7.64 -21.59 -23.65
N LEU A 405 7.42 -22.58 -22.78
CA LEU A 405 6.36 -23.57 -22.95
C LEU A 405 4.98 -22.93 -23.02
N LEU A 406 4.65 -22.00 -22.12
CA LEU A 406 3.38 -21.30 -22.08
C LEU A 406 3.18 -20.40 -23.32
N LEU A 407 4.25 -19.76 -23.79
CA LEU A 407 4.24 -19.00 -25.04
C LEU A 407 3.94 -19.89 -26.25
N VAL A 408 4.64 -21.03 -26.38
CA VAL A 408 4.43 -21.98 -27.48
C VAL A 408 3.06 -22.63 -27.39
N LEU A 409 2.65 -23.12 -26.22
CA LEU A 409 1.34 -23.74 -26.04
C LEU A 409 0.20 -22.74 -26.28
N GLY A 410 0.29 -21.52 -25.74
CA GLY A 410 -0.72 -20.49 -25.95
C GLY A 410 -0.89 -20.10 -27.42
N THR A 411 0.22 -19.98 -28.16
CA THR A 411 0.19 -19.71 -29.61
C THR A 411 -0.39 -20.89 -30.40
N VAL A 412 0.05 -22.12 -30.13
CA VAL A 412 -0.48 -23.33 -30.78
C VAL A 412 -1.96 -23.52 -30.50
N VAL A 413 -2.41 -23.38 -29.25
CA VAL A 413 -3.83 -23.47 -28.87
C VAL A 413 -4.66 -22.40 -29.57
N SER A 414 -4.16 -21.17 -29.66
CA SER A 414 -4.82 -20.08 -30.42
C SER A 414 -4.97 -20.41 -31.90
N MET A 415 -3.98 -21.08 -32.50
CA MET A 415 -4.04 -21.51 -33.90
C MET A 415 -5.00 -22.69 -34.12
N VAL A 416 -4.96 -23.71 -33.24
CA VAL A 416 -5.77 -24.94 -33.39
C VAL A 416 -7.25 -24.68 -33.09
N SER A 417 -7.57 -23.77 -32.18
CA SER A 417 -8.96 -23.38 -31.84
C SER A 417 -9.73 -22.66 -32.96
N GLN A 418 -9.10 -22.45 -34.13
CA GLN A 418 -9.80 -22.18 -35.38
C GLN A 418 -10.72 -23.34 -35.81
N THR A 419 -10.32 -24.58 -35.51
CA THR A 419 -11.04 -25.80 -35.90
C THR A 419 -12.08 -26.25 -34.87
N TRP A 420 -11.79 -26.07 -33.58
CA TRP A 420 -12.65 -26.45 -32.47
C TRP A 420 -12.84 -25.28 -31.50
N SER A 421 -14.07 -25.05 -31.06
CA SER A 421 -14.39 -24.08 -30.00
C SER A 421 -15.07 -24.80 -28.85
N LEU A 422 -14.66 -24.50 -27.61
CA LEU A 422 -15.41 -24.92 -26.44
C LEU A 422 -16.57 -23.94 -26.24
N GLU A 423 -17.78 -24.41 -26.52
CA GLU A 423 -18.98 -23.76 -26.01
C GLU A 423 -19.12 -24.16 -24.55
N LEU A 424 -18.91 -23.21 -23.63
CA LEU A 424 -19.26 -23.43 -22.23
C LEU A 424 -20.79 -23.64 -22.16
N PRO A 425 -21.28 -24.78 -21.66
CA PRO A 425 -22.72 -25.01 -21.44
C PRO A 425 -23.21 -24.26 -20.20
N VAL A 426 -22.65 -23.08 -19.92
CA VAL A 426 -23.14 -22.21 -18.86
C VAL A 426 -24.28 -21.38 -19.45
N SER A 427 -25.32 -22.08 -19.91
CA SER A 427 -26.66 -21.55 -19.76
C SER A 427 -26.94 -21.59 -18.26
N LEU A 428 -26.65 -20.48 -17.55
CA LEU A 428 -27.31 -20.25 -16.27
C LEU A 428 -28.80 -20.54 -16.54
N PRO A 429 -29.42 -21.52 -15.85
CA PRO A 429 -30.81 -21.85 -16.13
C PRO A 429 -31.58 -20.55 -15.99
N GLN A 430 -32.08 -20.03 -17.11
CA GLN A 430 -33.04 -18.95 -17.07
C GLN A 430 -34.28 -19.57 -16.47
N ILE A 431 -34.36 -19.55 -15.13
CA ILE A 431 -35.57 -19.86 -14.39
C ILE A 431 -36.57 -18.79 -14.82
N ARG A 432 -37.28 -19.05 -15.92
CA ARG A 432 -38.46 -18.29 -16.33
C ARG A 432 -39.58 -18.65 -15.37
N LYS A 433 -39.47 -18.16 -14.13
CA LYS A 433 -40.65 -18.04 -13.26
C LYS A 433 -41.51 -16.93 -13.84
N LYS A 434 -42.44 -17.31 -14.73
CA LYS A 434 -43.62 -16.49 -15.01
C LYS A 434 -44.44 -16.44 -13.73
N ARG A 435 -44.20 -15.43 -12.89
CA ARG A 435 -45.20 -14.99 -11.92
C ARG A 435 -45.93 -13.81 -12.53
N LYS A 436 -47.25 -13.95 -12.66
CA LYS A 436 -48.17 -12.82 -12.83
C LYS A 436 -47.87 -11.85 -11.69
N ILE A 437 -47.55 -10.59 -11.97
CA ILE A 437 -47.40 -9.58 -10.91
C ILE A 437 -48.56 -8.59 -11.02
N GLY A 438 -49.32 -8.48 -9.94
CA GLY A 438 -50.16 -7.32 -9.67
C GLY A 438 -49.29 -6.08 -9.37
N THR A 439 -49.92 -4.98 -8.99
CA THR A 439 -49.25 -3.70 -8.71
C THR A 439 -48.16 -3.84 -7.63
N VAL A 440 -46.89 -3.88 -8.04
CA VAL A 440 -45.72 -3.89 -7.14
C VAL A 440 -45.13 -2.47 -7.08
N SER A 441 -44.66 -2.04 -5.90
CA SER A 441 -44.01 -0.75 -5.75
C SER A 441 -42.73 -0.63 -6.61
N LEU A 442 -42.52 0.55 -7.20
CA LEU A 442 -41.39 0.83 -8.08
C LEU A 442 -40.03 0.60 -7.39
N LEU A 443 -39.93 1.02 -6.12
CA LEU A 443 -38.73 0.82 -5.30
C LEU A 443 -38.39 -0.66 -5.14
N ARG A 444 -39.38 -1.52 -4.87
CA ARG A 444 -39.17 -2.95 -4.70
C ARG A 444 -38.67 -3.62 -5.98
N GLN A 445 -39.18 -3.20 -7.14
CA GLN A 445 -38.73 -3.74 -8.43
C GLN A 445 -37.31 -3.29 -8.79
N GLU A 446 -36.98 -2.01 -8.57
CA GLU A 446 -35.62 -1.52 -8.81
C GLU A 446 -34.62 -2.13 -7.82
N LEU A 447 -35.00 -2.30 -6.55
CA LEU A 447 -34.17 -3.01 -5.58
C LEU A 447 -33.97 -4.48 -5.97
N TYR A 448 -35.03 -5.18 -6.38
CA TYR A 448 -34.93 -6.57 -6.88
C TYR A 448 -34.01 -6.67 -8.10
N LYS A 449 -34.19 -5.76 -9.06
CA LYS A 449 -33.38 -5.70 -10.28
C LYS A 449 -31.91 -5.43 -9.96
N SER A 450 -31.62 -4.48 -9.08
CA SER A 450 -30.26 -4.16 -8.66
C SER A 450 -29.61 -5.31 -7.87
N MET A 451 -30.29 -5.81 -6.83
CA MET A 451 -29.74 -6.84 -5.94
C MET A 451 -29.61 -8.19 -6.62
N ILE A 452 -30.64 -8.66 -7.33
CA ILE A 452 -30.66 -10.01 -7.91
C ILE A 452 -30.21 -9.99 -9.38
N GLY A 453 -30.80 -9.12 -10.20
CA GLY A 453 -30.45 -9.01 -11.62
C GLY A 453 -29.04 -8.47 -11.87
N GLY A 454 -28.64 -7.44 -11.11
CA GLY A 454 -27.32 -6.82 -11.14
C GLY A 454 -26.28 -7.49 -10.22
N LYS A 455 -26.66 -8.55 -9.51
CA LYS A 455 -25.82 -9.24 -8.51
C LYS A 455 -25.32 -8.34 -7.38
N GLY A 456 -26.04 -7.26 -7.03
CA GLY A 456 -25.71 -6.40 -5.89
C GLY A 456 -25.63 -7.13 -4.54
N TRP A 457 -26.25 -8.33 -4.42
CA TRP A 457 -26.06 -9.21 -3.26
C TRP A 457 -24.60 -9.61 -3.02
N VAL A 458 -23.76 -9.66 -4.06
CA VAL A 458 -22.32 -9.94 -3.92
C VAL A 458 -21.63 -8.82 -3.14
N CYS A 459 -21.95 -7.55 -3.42
CA CYS A 459 -21.41 -6.42 -2.67
C CYS A 459 -21.83 -6.48 -1.20
N LEU A 460 -23.06 -6.94 -0.92
CA LEU A 460 -23.55 -7.10 0.44
C LEU A 460 -22.82 -8.24 1.18
N ILE A 461 -22.59 -9.39 0.54
CA ILE A 461 -21.80 -10.47 1.14
C ILE A 461 -20.38 -9.99 1.42
N LEU A 462 -19.73 -9.31 0.47
CA LEU A 462 -18.38 -8.76 0.68
C LEU A 462 -18.35 -7.75 1.85
N ALA A 463 -19.36 -6.88 1.97
CA ALA A 463 -19.49 -5.97 3.11
C ALA A 463 -19.66 -6.71 4.45
N VAL A 464 -20.45 -7.78 4.48
CA VAL A 464 -20.66 -8.61 5.68
C VAL A 464 -19.40 -9.41 6.02
N THR A 465 -18.72 -10.00 5.04
CA THR A 465 -17.44 -10.70 5.24
C THR A 465 -16.38 -9.72 5.76
N TRP A 466 -16.31 -8.51 5.21
CA TRP A 466 -15.47 -7.44 5.74
C TRP A 466 -15.81 -7.14 7.20
N CYS A 467 -17.11 -7.03 7.52
CA CYS A 467 -17.57 -6.77 8.87
C CYS A 467 -17.10 -7.86 9.86
N ILE A 468 -17.31 -9.12 9.52
CA ILE A 468 -16.89 -10.27 10.34
C ILE A 468 -15.37 -10.29 10.49
N ALA A 469 -14.62 -10.11 9.40
CA ALA A 469 -13.15 -10.19 9.42
C ALA A 469 -12.47 -9.09 10.23
N ASN A 470 -13.09 -7.91 10.35
CA ASN A 470 -12.51 -6.74 11.02
C ASN A 470 -13.17 -6.44 12.38
N THR A 471 -14.04 -7.31 12.88
CA THR A 471 -14.58 -7.18 14.24
C THR A 471 -13.63 -7.88 15.18
N HIS A 472 -12.98 -7.14 16.08
CA HIS A 472 -12.12 -7.74 17.09
C HIS A 472 -12.98 -8.40 18.17
N THR A 473 -12.59 -9.61 18.59
CA THR A 473 -13.28 -10.39 19.63
C THR A 473 -12.54 -10.40 20.96
N THR A 474 -11.32 -9.85 20.98
CA THR A 474 -10.47 -9.80 22.17
C THR A 474 -10.46 -8.38 22.74
N PRO A 475 -10.51 -8.21 24.07
CA PRO A 475 -10.33 -6.92 24.71
C PRO A 475 -9.04 -6.23 24.25
N TYR A 476 -9.04 -4.89 24.26
CA TYR A 476 -7.85 -4.10 23.97
C TYR A 476 -6.69 -4.52 24.88
N THR A 477 -5.56 -4.87 24.28
CA THR A 477 -4.30 -5.15 24.98
C THR A 477 -3.32 -4.03 24.62
N PRO A 478 -2.70 -3.36 25.60
CA PRO A 478 -1.78 -2.27 25.29
C PRO A 478 -0.56 -2.82 24.55
N SER A 479 -0.25 -2.23 23.40
CA SER A 479 0.80 -2.73 22.48
C SER A 479 2.21 -2.42 22.95
N ASN A 480 2.38 -1.31 23.68
CA ASN A 480 3.67 -0.80 24.16
C ASN A 480 3.68 -0.73 25.70
N TRP A 481 4.88 -0.81 26.29
CA TRP A 481 5.08 -0.70 27.74
C TRP A 481 4.51 0.61 28.30
N THR A 482 4.70 1.73 27.58
CA THR A 482 4.14 3.04 27.93
C THR A 482 2.61 3.03 28.03
N ASP A 483 1.94 2.30 27.12
CA ASP A 483 0.48 2.18 27.12
C ASP A 483 -0.01 1.30 28.27
N GLN A 484 0.78 0.31 28.68
CA GLN A 484 0.50 -0.52 29.86
C GLN A 484 0.60 0.31 31.14
N CYS A 485 1.64 1.14 31.28
CA CYS A 485 1.80 2.05 32.41
C CYS A 485 0.68 3.11 32.45
N TYR A 486 0.31 3.68 31.29
CA TYR A 486 -0.85 4.58 31.19
C TYR A 486 -2.14 3.90 31.65
N PHE A 487 -2.39 2.67 31.18
CA PHE A 487 -3.58 1.91 31.52
C PHE A 487 -3.66 1.62 33.03
N TYR A 488 -2.53 1.28 33.65
CA TYR A 488 -2.41 1.05 35.09
C TYR A 488 -2.85 2.27 35.91
N TYR A 489 -2.39 3.47 35.57
CA TYR A 489 -2.82 4.70 36.26
C TYR A 489 -4.24 5.12 35.88
N TYR A 490 -4.64 4.93 34.62
CA TYR A 490 -5.99 5.25 34.17
C TYR A 490 -7.05 4.47 34.94
N GLU A 491 -6.86 3.16 35.16
CA GLU A 491 -7.83 2.34 35.92
C GLU A 491 -8.07 2.90 37.33
N GLN A 492 -7.01 3.39 37.99
CA GLN A 492 -7.09 3.92 39.36
C GLN A 492 -7.80 5.27 39.44
N VAL A 493 -7.70 6.10 38.39
CA VAL A 493 -8.24 7.47 38.39
C VAL A 493 -9.54 7.59 37.56
N SER A 494 -9.89 6.57 36.79
CA SER A 494 -11.06 6.54 35.89
C SER A 494 -12.39 6.88 36.59
N GLY A 495 -13.28 7.59 35.87
CA GLY A 495 -14.59 8.03 36.38
C GLY A 495 -14.60 9.47 36.93
N PRO A 496 -15.59 9.86 37.75
CA PRO A 496 -15.68 11.23 38.27
C PRO A 496 -14.45 11.57 39.11
N PHE A 497 -13.97 12.80 38.96
CA PHE A 497 -12.80 13.30 39.66
C PHE A 497 -13.19 13.66 41.11
N THR A 498 -12.61 12.95 42.08
CA THR A 498 -12.84 13.16 43.52
C THR A 498 -11.57 13.70 44.18
N PRO A 499 -11.67 14.43 45.31
CA PRO A 499 -10.49 14.93 46.03
C PRO A 499 -9.52 13.82 46.48
N GLU A 500 -10.03 12.60 46.69
CA GLU A 500 -9.21 11.42 47.01
C GLU A 500 -8.29 11.02 45.85
N LYS A 501 -8.79 11.09 44.61
CA LYS A 501 -8.01 10.81 43.39
C LYS A 501 -6.97 11.90 43.11
N GLU A 502 -7.31 13.15 43.44
CA GLU A 502 -6.36 14.25 43.38
C GLU A 502 -5.19 14.04 44.36
N ALA A 503 -5.49 13.64 45.60
CA ALA A 503 -4.48 13.33 46.60
C ALA A 503 -3.57 12.18 46.15
N PHE A 504 -4.14 11.15 45.50
CA PHE A 504 -3.38 10.04 44.92
C PHE A 504 -2.41 10.52 43.82
N LEU A 505 -2.89 11.30 42.84
CA LEU A 505 -2.03 11.84 41.77
C LEU A 505 -0.88 12.70 42.31
N LEU A 506 -1.16 13.55 43.30
CA LEU A 506 -0.13 14.39 43.91
C LEU A 506 0.89 13.58 44.72
N SER A 507 0.49 12.46 45.31
CA SER A 507 1.41 11.56 46.02
C SER A 507 2.33 10.80 45.07
N GLU A 508 1.81 10.32 43.93
CA GLU A 508 2.61 9.67 42.90
C GLU A 508 3.54 10.67 42.19
N GLN A 509 3.09 11.90 41.95
CA GLN A 509 3.95 12.95 41.42
C GLN A 509 5.17 13.19 42.33
N LYS A 510 4.97 13.29 43.65
CA LYS A 510 6.08 13.40 44.61
C LYS A 510 7.01 12.19 44.58
N LYS A 511 6.46 10.98 44.45
CA LYS A 511 7.25 9.75 44.30
C LYS A 511 8.21 9.88 43.12
N PHE A 512 7.74 10.31 41.95
CA PHE A 512 8.58 10.50 40.76
C PHE A 512 9.61 11.64 40.90
N GLU A 513 9.25 12.75 41.56
CA GLU A 513 10.17 13.86 41.83
C GLU A 513 11.32 13.46 42.78
N GLU A 514 11.10 12.47 43.65
CA GLU A 514 12.11 11.96 44.60
C GLU A 514 13.06 10.91 44.00
N ILE A 515 12.70 10.26 42.88
CA ILE A 515 13.51 9.21 42.23
C ILE A 515 14.95 9.68 41.92
N PRO A 516 15.19 10.87 41.32
CA PRO A 516 16.56 11.35 41.06
C PRO A 516 17.39 11.51 42.34
N ASN A 517 16.76 11.94 43.43
CA ASN A 517 17.42 12.08 44.73
C ASN A 517 17.77 10.72 45.32
N GLN A 518 16.92 9.71 45.15
CA GLN A 518 17.18 8.34 45.58
C GLN A 518 18.32 7.70 44.79
N PHE A 519 18.40 7.93 43.47
CA PHE A 519 19.56 7.52 42.67
C PHE A 519 20.86 8.16 43.18
N ALA A 520 20.84 9.47 43.50
CA ALA A 520 22.02 10.16 44.04
C ALA A 520 22.46 9.59 45.40
N ILE A 521 21.51 9.26 46.29
CA ILE A 521 21.79 8.64 47.60
C ILE A 521 22.42 7.25 47.43
N LEU A 522 21.90 6.42 46.52
CA LEU A 522 22.45 5.08 46.26
C LEU A 522 23.86 5.15 45.65
N GLN A 523 24.09 6.11 44.75
CA GLN A 523 25.40 6.33 44.16
C GLN A 523 26.42 6.75 45.24
N GLN A 524 26.07 7.70 46.11
CA GLN A 524 26.94 8.12 47.21
C GLN A 524 27.22 6.98 48.21
N GLY A 525 26.21 6.16 48.51
CA GLY A 525 26.37 5.02 49.41
C GLY A 525 27.28 3.92 48.83
N TYR A 526 27.28 3.74 47.51
CA TYR A 526 28.22 2.85 46.82
C TYR A 526 29.65 3.42 46.80
N GLU A 527 29.81 4.71 46.49
CA GLU A 527 31.10 5.41 46.50
C GLU A 527 31.76 5.44 47.90
N GLN A 528 30.95 5.49 48.96
CA GLN A 528 31.41 5.43 50.35
C GLN A 528 31.64 4.00 50.87
N GLY A 529 31.40 2.96 50.06
CA GLY A 529 31.60 1.56 50.43
C GLY A 529 30.57 1.01 51.44
N LEU A 530 29.45 1.71 51.64
CA LEU A 530 28.37 1.33 52.56
C LEU A 530 27.41 0.30 51.95
N LEU A 531 27.36 0.20 50.62
CA LEU A 531 26.54 -0.78 49.88
C LEU A 531 27.42 -1.80 49.15
N SER A 532 27.01 -3.07 49.18
CA SER A 532 27.62 -4.09 48.34
C SER A 532 27.24 -3.86 46.87
N ARG A 533 28.07 -4.36 45.95
CA ARG A 533 27.80 -4.24 44.50
C ARG A 533 26.48 -4.90 44.08
N GLU A 534 26.12 -6.00 44.74
CA GLU A 534 24.87 -6.73 44.47
C GLU A 534 23.66 -5.92 44.96
N ASP A 535 23.71 -5.38 46.18
CA ASP A 535 22.63 -4.54 46.73
C ASP A 535 22.43 -3.25 45.94
N TYR A 536 23.53 -2.62 45.49
CA TYR A 536 23.47 -1.43 44.64
C TYR A 536 22.78 -1.74 43.31
N LEU A 537 23.14 -2.84 42.64
CA LEU A 537 22.53 -3.22 41.37
C LEU A 537 21.04 -3.56 41.53
N GLU A 538 20.67 -4.29 42.59
CA GLU A 538 19.27 -4.64 42.85
C GLU A 538 18.40 -3.40 43.10
N GLN A 539 18.84 -2.49 43.98
CA GLN A 539 18.08 -1.28 44.32
C GLN A 539 18.04 -0.29 43.15
N THR A 540 19.12 -0.16 42.39
CA THR A 540 19.16 0.68 41.17
C THR A 540 18.25 0.10 40.09
N GLN A 541 18.19 -1.23 39.95
CA GLN A 541 17.29 -1.89 39.00
C GLN A 541 15.81 -1.71 39.39
N GLN A 542 15.48 -1.76 40.68
CA GLN A 542 14.12 -1.48 41.17
C GLN A 542 13.72 -0.02 40.89
N LEU A 543 14.60 0.96 41.17
CA LEU A 543 14.33 2.36 40.86
C LEU A 543 14.22 2.63 39.36
N THR A 544 15.04 1.95 38.56
CA THR A 544 14.97 2.04 37.09
C THR A 544 13.64 1.50 36.59
N TYR A 545 13.17 0.39 37.16
CA TYR A 545 11.85 -0.17 36.86
C TYR A 545 10.73 0.81 37.23
N ASP A 546 10.75 1.38 38.44
CA ASP A 546 9.78 2.39 38.89
C ASP A 546 9.79 3.64 37.99
N ALA A 547 10.97 4.11 37.55
CA ALA A 547 11.10 5.23 36.64
C ALA A 547 10.43 4.99 35.27
N THR A 548 10.33 3.74 34.81
CA THR A 548 9.66 3.45 33.53
C THR A 548 8.17 3.81 33.55
N PHE A 549 7.52 3.77 34.72
CA PHE A 549 6.11 4.14 34.89
C PHE A 549 5.84 5.64 34.72
N GLN A 550 6.87 6.48 34.84
CA GLN A 550 6.76 7.94 34.71
C GLN A 550 6.17 8.34 33.36
N SER A 551 6.61 7.69 32.28
CA SER A 551 6.15 7.98 30.91
C SER A 551 4.63 7.79 30.72
N GLY A 552 4.03 6.81 31.39
CA GLY A 552 2.59 6.59 31.40
C GLY A 552 1.84 7.56 32.33
N PHE A 553 2.45 7.88 33.49
CA PHE A 553 1.92 8.81 34.47
C PHE A 553 1.84 10.26 33.95
N GLU A 554 2.87 10.72 33.23
CA GLU A 554 2.92 12.06 32.63
C GLU A 554 1.74 12.33 31.69
N GLN A 555 1.26 11.30 30.98
CA GLN A 555 0.08 11.43 30.12
C GLN A 555 -1.20 11.70 30.92
N ILE A 556 -1.35 11.08 32.09
CA ILE A 556 -2.48 11.33 33.01
C ILE A 556 -2.35 12.72 33.63
N MET A 557 -1.15 13.14 34.02
CA MET A 557 -0.89 14.49 34.54
C MET A 557 -1.17 15.58 33.51
N GLY A 558 -0.91 15.32 32.23
CA GLY A 558 -1.32 16.19 31.13
C GLY A 558 -2.84 16.37 31.02
N GLN A 559 -3.63 15.33 31.31
CA GLN A 559 -5.09 15.47 31.39
C GLN A 559 -5.52 16.22 32.66
N TYR A 560 -4.92 15.90 33.80
CA TYR A 560 -5.25 16.50 35.10
C TYR A 560 -5.01 18.02 35.14
N SER A 561 -3.85 18.48 34.66
CA SER A 561 -3.55 19.92 34.54
C SER A 561 -4.60 20.66 33.71
N ARG A 562 -5.08 20.04 32.64
CA ARG A 562 -6.14 20.59 31.79
C ARG A 562 -7.50 20.58 32.47
N LEU A 563 -7.80 19.57 33.29
CA LEU A 563 -9.03 19.54 34.09
C LEU A 563 -9.10 20.71 35.07
N LYS A 564 -7.98 21.04 35.73
CA LYS A 564 -7.89 22.22 36.60
C LYS A 564 -8.14 23.52 35.85
N GLU A 565 -7.61 23.62 34.63
CA GLU A 565 -7.88 24.77 33.77
C GLU A 565 -9.38 24.86 33.41
N LEU A 566 -10.03 23.74 33.10
CA LEU A 566 -11.47 23.70 32.82
C LEU A 566 -12.34 24.03 34.03
N GLU A 567 -11.94 23.59 35.21
CA GLU A 567 -12.62 23.92 36.48
C GLU A 567 -12.58 25.42 36.76
N SER A 568 -11.45 26.10 36.46
CA SER A 568 -11.36 27.56 36.54
C SER A 568 -12.32 28.28 35.59
N ARG A 569 -12.72 27.62 34.49
CA ARG A 569 -13.71 28.09 33.51
C ARG A 569 -15.15 27.67 33.86
N GLY A 570 -15.36 27.02 35.01
CA GLY A 570 -16.67 26.55 35.48
C GLY A 570 -17.18 25.29 34.78
N ILE A 571 -16.31 24.52 34.11
CA ILE A 571 -16.64 23.30 33.37
C ILE A 571 -16.10 22.08 34.13
N SER A 572 -16.98 21.16 34.51
CA SER A 572 -16.59 19.89 35.17
C SER A 572 -16.08 18.88 34.14
N GLY A 573 -14.79 18.96 33.83
CA GLY A 573 -14.13 17.99 32.95
C GLY A 573 -14.02 16.59 33.57
N ARG A 574 -13.82 15.56 32.73
CA ARG A 574 -13.58 14.17 33.15
C ARG A 574 -12.32 13.61 32.49
N ILE A 575 -11.64 12.69 33.16
CA ILE A 575 -10.52 11.93 32.58
C ILE A 575 -11.10 10.89 31.62
N LEU A 576 -10.63 10.88 30.38
CA LEU A 576 -11.08 9.98 29.33
C LEU A 576 -9.93 9.11 28.85
N HIS A 577 -10.22 7.85 28.52
CA HIS A 577 -9.23 6.93 27.99
C HIS A 577 -8.77 7.39 26.60
N LYS A 578 -7.58 7.97 26.52
CA LYS A 578 -7.04 8.63 25.32
C LYS A 578 -7.06 7.71 24.10
N ILE A 579 -6.55 6.48 24.26
CA ILE A 579 -6.48 5.52 23.15
C ILE A 579 -7.87 5.07 22.68
N ALA A 580 -8.85 5.01 23.59
CA ALA A 580 -10.21 4.61 23.20
C ALA A 580 -10.93 5.76 22.47
N VAL A 581 -10.69 7.00 22.91
CA VAL A 581 -11.12 8.22 22.23
C VAL A 581 -10.51 8.27 20.82
N ASP A 582 -9.20 8.09 20.70
CA ASP A 582 -8.47 8.19 19.43
C ASP A 582 -8.91 7.08 18.47
N ASN A 583 -9.06 5.83 18.94
CA ASN A 583 -9.59 4.75 18.11
C ASN A 583 -11.05 4.98 17.69
N LEU A 584 -11.88 5.62 18.52
CA LEU A 584 -13.28 5.92 18.19
C LEU A 584 -13.43 7.12 17.25
N LEU A 585 -12.60 8.15 17.39
CA LEU A 585 -12.71 9.40 16.65
C LEU A 585 -11.75 9.45 15.43
N SER A 586 -10.51 9.03 15.58
CA SER A 586 -9.43 9.23 14.58
C SER A 586 -8.44 8.06 14.51
N ALA A 587 -8.71 7.08 13.64
CA ALA A 587 -7.76 6.01 13.31
C ALA A 587 -7.39 6.10 11.82
N PRO A 588 -6.40 6.93 11.44
CA PRO A 588 -6.18 7.31 10.04
C PRO A 588 -5.90 6.10 9.14
N ALA A 589 -5.02 5.18 9.54
CA ALA A 589 -4.69 4.00 8.73
C ALA A 589 -5.91 3.09 8.49
N GLU A 590 -6.69 2.79 9.54
CA GLU A 590 -7.88 1.94 9.43
C GLU A 590 -9.00 2.62 8.65
N ASP A 591 -9.19 3.92 8.84
CA ASP A 591 -10.24 4.68 8.18
C ASP A 591 -9.98 4.79 6.66
N HIS A 592 -8.73 4.86 6.22
CA HIS A 592 -8.37 4.77 4.79
C HIS A 592 -8.74 3.40 4.20
N GLN A 593 -8.44 2.30 4.90
CA GLN A 593 -8.79 0.95 4.44
C GLN A 593 -10.31 0.78 4.31
N ARG A 594 -11.07 1.25 5.32
CA ARG A 594 -12.54 1.25 5.29
C ARG A 594 -13.09 2.08 4.13
N ALA A 595 -12.54 3.28 3.90
CA ALA A 595 -12.94 4.14 2.79
C ALA A 595 -12.72 3.50 1.42
N VAL A 596 -11.58 2.82 1.22
CA VAL A 596 -11.28 2.07 -0.01
C VAL A 596 -12.32 0.97 -0.25
N VAL A 597 -12.59 0.13 0.76
CA VAL A 597 -13.57 -0.95 0.66
C VAL A 597 -14.97 -0.41 0.38
N PHE A 598 -15.38 0.63 1.11
CA PHE A 598 -16.66 1.29 0.92
C PHE A 598 -16.82 1.82 -0.51
N LEU A 599 -15.84 2.55 -1.04
CA LEU A 599 -15.90 3.13 -2.38
C LEU A 599 -15.95 2.07 -3.47
N VAL A 600 -15.16 0.99 -3.36
CA VAL A 600 -15.21 -0.13 -4.30
C VAL A 600 -16.62 -0.75 -4.32
N LEU A 601 -17.18 -1.05 -3.14
CA LEU A 601 -18.52 -1.65 -3.04
C LEU A 601 -19.61 -0.71 -3.55
N LEU A 602 -19.50 0.60 -3.24
CA LEU A 602 -20.44 1.63 -3.68
C LEU A 602 -20.43 1.80 -5.20
N ILE A 603 -19.25 1.90 -5.82
CA ILE A 603 -19.11 2.05 -7.27
C ILE A 603 -19.73 0.85 -7.98
N LEU A 604 -19.43 -0.36 -7.52
CA LEU A 604 -19.97 -1.60 -8.11
C LEU A 604 -21.49 -1.71 -7.94
N ALA A 605 -22.02 -1.37 -6.75
CA ALA A 605 -23.45 -1.47 -6.47
C ALA A 605 -24.29 -0.43 -7.23
N VAL A 606 -23.81 0.82 -7.31
CA VAL A 606 -24.59 1.94 -7.85
C VAL A 606 -24.50 2.05 -9.38
N THR A 607 -23.35 1.73 -9.98
CA THR A 607 -23.15 1.89 -11.43
C THR A 607 -24.16 1.09 -12.26
N GLY A 608 -24.56 -0.10 -11.76
CA GLY A 608 -25.53 -0.97 -12.40
C GLY A 608 -26.96 -0.41 -12.48
N LEU A 609 -27.31 0.62 -11.69
CA LEU A 609 -28.66 1.18 -11.64
C LEU A 609 -29.06 1.93 -12.91
N THR A 610 -28.14 2.65 -13.55
CA THR A 610 -28.42 3.49 -14.74
C THR A 610 -27.67 3.05 -15.98
N ALA A 611 -26.39 2.68 -15.86
CA ALA A 611 -25.57 2.32 -17.01
C ALA A 611 -26.09 1.06 -17.72
N TYR A 612 -26.62 0.09 -16.97
CA TYR A 612 -27.22 -1.12 -17.56
C TYR A 612 -28.45 -0.82 -18.43
N ASP A 613 -29.29 0.14 -18.03
CA ASP A 613 -30.51 0.49 -18.78
C ASP A 613 -30.20 1.22 -20.08
N HIS A 614 -29.08 1.96 -20.12
CA HIS A 614 -28.59 2.58 -21.33
C HIS A 614 -27.91 1.58 -22.25
N GLU A 615 -27.08 0.66 -21.72
CA GLU A 615 -26.44 -0.39 -22.53
C GLU A 615 -27.44 -1.38 -23.14
N SER A 616 -28.53 -1.68 -22.44
CA SER A 616 -29.59 -2.57 -22.91
C SER A 616 -30.61 -1.89 -23.82
N GLY A 617 -30.49 -0.57 -24.06
CA GLY A 617 -31.44 0.20 -24.87
C GLY A 617 -32.81 0.41 -24.21
N LEU A 618 -32.98 -0.03 -22.95
CA LEU A 618 -34.23 0.04 -22.20
C LEU A 618 -34.63 1.50 -21.88
N SER A 619 -33.66 2.42 -21.90
CA SER A 619 -33.91 3.85 -21.71
C SER A 619 -34.95 4.40 -22.68
N SER A 620 -34.91 4.06 -23.96
CA SER A 620 -35.86 4.59 -24.96
C SER A 620 -37.30 4.16 -24.66
N LEU A 621 -37.47 2.94 -24.14
CA LEU A 621 -38.77 2.40 -23.75
C LEU A 621 -39.30 3.08 -22.47
N ILE A 622 -38.45 3.32 -21.47
CA ILE A 622 -38.82 4.05 -20.25
C ILE A 622 -39.32 5.47 -20.58
N HIS A 623 -38.66 6.17 -21.51
CA HIS A 623 -39.03 7.55 -21.87
C HIS A 623 -40.40 7.64 -22.56
N SER A 624 -40.87 6.56 -23.18
CA SER A 624 -42.20 6.49 -23.81
C SER A 624 -43.36 6.30 -22.82
N THR A 625 -43.08 6.08 -21.53
CA THR A 625 -44.11 5.80 -20.52
C THR A 625 -44.61 7.06 -19.82
N VAL A 626 -45.95 7.17 -19.67
CA VAL A 626 -46.69 8.37 -19.22
C VAL A 626 -46.26 8.91 -17.84
N ARG A 627 -45.77 8.06 -16.93
CA ARG A 627 -45.35 8.46 -15.56
C ARG A 627 -43.92 8.01 -15.22
N GLY A 628 -43.18 7.40 -16.15
CA GLY A 628 -42.07 6.50 -15.82
C GLY A 628 -40.73 7.17 -15.63
N TYR A 629 -40.30 8.12 -16.48
CA TYR A 629 -38.92 8.63 -16.40
C TYR A 629 -38.62 9.38 -15.10
N ARG A 630 -39.42 10.41 -14.75
CA ARG A 630 -39.16 11.23 -13.56
C ARG A 630 -39.29 10.45 -12.25
N ARG A 631 -40.35 9.65 -12.09
CA ARG A 631 -40.57 8.88 -10.86
C ARG A 631 -39.53 7.77 -10.67
N LEU A 632 -39.11 7.12 -11.76
CA LEU A 632 -38.03 6.14 -11.74
C LEU A 632 -36.69 6.78 -11.40
N TYR A 633 -36.40 7.94 -11.96
CA TYR A 633 -35.17 8.68 -11.70
C TYR A 633 -35.01 9.00 -10.20
N TRP A 634 -36.04 9.60 -9.58
CA TRP A 634 -36.02 9.88 -8.13
C TRP A 634 -35.93 8.61 -7.28
N THR A 635 -36.53 7.51 -7.74
CA THR A 635 -36.41 6.21 -7.05
C THR A 635 -34.98 5.68 -7.11
N LYS A 636 -34.28 5.84 -8.24
CA LYS A 636 -32.87 5.44 -8.39
C LYS A 636 -31.94 6.32 -7.58
N ILE A 637 -32.19 7.63 -7.50
CA ILE A 637 -31.47 8.54 -6.59
C ILE A 637 -31.64 8.08 -5.15
N GLY A 638 -32.88 7.82 -4.72
CA GLY A 638 -33.16 7.32 -3.36
C GLY A 638 -32.47 5.99 -3.07
N LEU A 639 -32.44 5.06 -4.04
CA LEU A 639 -31.70 3.80 -3.92
C LEU A 639 -30.19 4.01 -3.88
N ALA A 640 -29.63 4.90 -4.68
CA ALA A 640 -28.21 5.21 -4.67
C ALA A 640 -27.77 5.85 -3.34
N ALA A 641 -28.57 6.78 -2.81
CA ALA A 641 -28.38 7.33 -1.47
C ALA A 641 -28.48 6.24 -0.40
N GLY A 642 -29.49 5.36 -0.49
CA GLY A 642 -29.66 4.22 0.40
C GLY A 642 -28.50 3.22 0.37
N TYR A 643 -27.94 2.93 -0.81
CA TYR A 643 -26.71 2.13 -0.94
C TYR A 643 -25.52 2.82 -0.29
N GLY A 644 -25.38 4.14 -0.49
CA GLY A 644 -24.37 4.97 0.16
C GLY A 644 -24.42 4.83 1.68
N SER A 645 -25.54 5.18 2.30
CA SER A 645 -25.68 5.11 3.75
C SER A 645 -25.62 3.68 4.30
N GLY A 646 -26.25 2.72 3.63
CA GLY A 646 -26.30 1.32 4.09
C GLY A 646 -24.96 0.61 4.03
N LEU A 647 -24.19 0.78 2.95
CA LEU A 647 -22.84 0.23 2.85
C LEU A 647 -21.88 0.93 3.82
N PHE A 648 -22.03 2.24 4.04
CA PHE A 648 -21.25 2.97 5.04
C PHE A 648 -21.47 2.38 6.44
N LEU A 649 -22.74 2.22 6.85
CA LEU A 649 -23.06 1.61 8.15
C LEU A 649 -22.45 0.22 8.29
N LEU A 650 -22.56 -0.63 7.26
CA LEU A 650 -21.99 -2.00 7.30
C LEU A 650 -20.46 -2.01 7.38
N VAL A 651 -19.77 -1.13 6.64
CA VAL A 651 -18.30 -1.09 6.60
C VAL A 651 -17.71 -0.50 7.88
N TRP A 652 -18.40 0.46 8.52
CA TRP A 652 -17.99 1.06 9.80
C TRP A 652 -18.51 0.31 11.03
N LEU A 653 -19.48 -0.61 10.87
CA LEU A 653 -20.03 -1.41 11.97
C LEU A 653 -18.97 -2.10 12.85
N PRO A 654 -17.87 -2.68 12.32
CA PRO A 654 -16.84 -3.31 13.13
C PRO A 654 -16.17 -2.36 14.12
N ARG A 655 -16.02 -1.08 13.77
CA ARG A 655 -15.45 -0.04 14.66
C ARG A 655 -16.32 0.11 15.90
N TRP A 656 -17.63 0.24 15.68
CA TRP A 656 -18.61 0.37 16.74
C TRP A 656 -18.70 -0.90 17.59
N LEU A 657 -18.75 -2.08 16.96
CA LEU A 657 -18.79 -3.36 17.68
C LEU A 657 -17.53 -3.56 18.53
N THR A 658 -16.35 -3.36 17.96
CA THR A 658 -15.07 -3.47 18.68
C THR A 658 -14.99 -2.50 19.83
N TYR A 659 -15.48 -1.27 19.64
CA TYR A 659 -15.53 -0.29 20.71
C TYR A 659 -16.45 -0.73 21.86
N PHE A 660 -17.72 -1.07 21.56
CA PHE A 660 -18.70 -1.40 22.59
C PHE A 660 -18.41 -2.71 23.33
N PHE A 661 -17.74 -3.67 22.68
CA PHE A 661 -17.48 -4.99 23.27
C PHE A 661 -16.04 -5.20 23.76
N CYS A 662 -15.07 -4.42 23.29
CA CYS A 662 -13.65 -4.68 23.56
C CYS A 662 -12.86 -3.47 24.10
N SER A 663 -13.44 -2.26 24.13
CA SER A 663 -12.79 -1.06 24.68
C SER A 663 -13.28 -0.72 26.10
N PRO A 664 -12.48 -0.01 26.91
CA PRO A 664 -12.92 0.49 28.21
C PRO A 664 -14.18 1.36 28.09
N ALA A 665 -15.06 1.28 29.09
CA ALA A 665 -16.29 2.07 29.11
C ALA A 665 -15.97 3.58 29.12
N MET A 666 -16.64 4.34 28.24
CA MET A 666 -16.49 5.80 28.15
C MET A 666 -17.69 6.53 28.75
N ASP A 667 -17.40 7.64 29.40
CA ASP A 667 -18.40 8.61 29.84
C ASP A 667 -18.92 9.46 28.66
N TRP A 668 -19.97 8.99 27.99
CA TRP A 668 -20.60 9.69 26.86
C TRP A 668 -21.17 11.08 27.21
N TRP A 669 -21.42 11.34 28.50
CA TRP A 669 -21.89 12.62 29.03
C TRP A 669 -20.77 13.57 29.43
N ALA A 670 -19.49 13.18 29.29
CA ALA A 670 -18.38 14.08 29.51
C ALA A 670 -18.47 15.30 28.57
N PRO A 671 -18.10 16.50 29.05
CA PRO A 671 -18.02 17.68 28.19
C PRO A 671 -16.93 17.49 27.13
N VAL A 672 -17.19 17.95 25.91
CA VAL A 672 -16.27 17.80 24.76
C VAL A 672 -14.91 18.45 25.00
N GLN A 673 -14.85 19.46 25.86
CA GLN A 673 -13.62 20.12 26.30
C GLN A 673 -12.63 19.18 26.99
N SER A 674 -13.09 18.02 27.47
CA SER A 674 -12.22 16.98 28.03
C SER A 674 -11.39 16.22 26.98
N LEU A 675 -11.68 16.39 25.68
CA LEU A 675 -10.92 15.77 24.60
C LEU A 675 -9.65 16.59 24.26
N ASP A 676 -8.57 15.89 23.93
CA ASP A 676 -7.35 16.49 23.37
C ASP A 676 -7.70 17.31 22.11
N GLY A 677 -7.37 18.61 22.11
CA GLY A 677 -7.62 19.51 20.98
C GLY A 677 -8.94 20.28 20.97
N MET A 678 -9.83 20.02 21.93
CA MET A 678 -11.15 20.66 22.02
C MET A 678 -11.32 21.57 23.26
N SER A 679 -10.27 21.73 24.07
CA SER A 679 -10.27 22.50 25.32
C SER A 679 -10.65 23.97 25.16
N ASP A 680 -10.27 24.59 24.04
CA ASP A 680 -10.50 26.03 23.78
C ASP A 680 -11.81 26.32 23.05
N ARG A 681 -12.64 25.29 22.83
CA ARG A 681 -13.91 25.44 22.11
C ARG A 681 -15.05 25.80 23.07
N SER A 682 -15.82 26.81 22.71
CA SER A 682 -16.97 27.32 23.49
C SER A 682 -18.22 26.42 23.47
N TRP A 683 -18.13 25.19 22.97
CA TRP A 683 -19.28 24.32 22.77
C TRP A 683 -19.63 23.49 24.01
N HIS A 684 -20.71 23.85 24.71
CA HIS A 684 -21.23 23.08 25.84
C HIS A 684 -22.05 21.87 25.39
N CYS A 685 -21.40 20.90 24.76
CA CYS A 685 -22.02 19.66 24.30
C CYS A 685 -21.27 18.45 24.85
N SER A 686 -21.93 17.28 24.89
CA SER A 686 -21.32 16.05 25.39
C SER A 686 -20.57 15.31 24.28
N VAL A 687 -19.58 14.49 24.65
CA VAL A 687 -18.84 13.65 23.69
C VAL A 687 -19.80 12.81 22.83
N GLY A 688 -20.84 12.23 23.43
CA GLY A 688 -21.86 11.46 22.69
C GLY A 688 -22.62 12.28 21.64
N THR A 689 -22.92 13.56 21.92
CA THR A 689 -23.59 14.42 20.93
C THR A 689 -22.70 14.74 19.73
N VAL A 690 -21.39 14.95 19.95
CA VAL A 690 -20.43 15.15 18.85
C VAL A 690 -20.30 13.89 18.01
N VAL A 691 -20.21 12.72 18.65
CA VAL A 691 -20.15 11.45 17.94
C VAL A 691 -21.41 11.23 17.08
N LEU A 692 -22.60 11.49 17.60
CA LEU A 692 -23.84 11.42 16.82
C LEU A 692 -23.85 12.39 15.62
N LEU A 693 -23.40 13.62 15.81
CA LEU A 693 -23.31 14.61 14.73
C LEU A 693 -22.31 14.18 13.64
N THR A 694 -21.16 13.61 14.04
CA THR A 694 -20.17 13.11 13.06
C THR A 694 -20.71 11.94 12.24
N VAL A 695 -21.38 10.97 12.87
CA VAL A 695 -22.01 9.85 12.16
C VAL A 695 -23.12 10.35 11.24
N GLY A 696 -23.94 11.31 11.70
CA GLY A 696 -24.97 11.94 10.87
C GLY A 696 -24.41 12.63 9.62
N TYR A 697 -23.32 13.38 9.79
CA TYR A 697 -22.60 14.02 8.68
C TYR A 697 -21.99 13.00 7.71
N GLN A 698 -21.36 11.94 8.23
CA GLN A 698 -20.78 10.88 7.40
C GLN A 698 -21.86 10.14 6.60
N LEU A 699 -23.03 9.87 7.19
CA LEU A 699 -24.16 9.27 6.48
C LEU A 699 -24.70 10.15 5.36
N LEU A 700 -24.74 11.47 5.57
CA LEU A 700 -25.10 12.43 4.55
C LEU A 700 -24.08 12.45 3.42
N CYS A 701 -22.78 12.47 3.73
CA CYS A 701 -21.71 12.41 2.75
C CYS A 701 -21.76 11.10 1.93
N ALA A 702 -21.96 9.96 2.60
CA ALA A 702 -22.10 8.66 1.95
C ALA A 702 -23.31 8.61 1.01
N ALA A 703 -24.45 9.19 1.40
CA ALA A 703 -25.63 9.32 0.55
C ALA A 703 -25.33 10.17 -0.70
N LEU A 704 -24.69 11.33 -0.51
CA LEU A 704 -24.29 12.22 -1.61
C LEU A 704 -23.31 11.53 -2.57
N LEU A 705 -22.32 10.81 -2.06
CA LEU A 705 -21.40 10.02 -2.88
C LEU A 705 -22.13 8.97 -3.72
N GLY A 706 -23.09 8.26 -3.14
CA GLY A 706 -23.95 7.33 -3.87
C GLY A 706 -24.65 8.01 -5.04
N THR A 707 -25.21 9.20 -4.83
CA THR A 707 -25.85 9.97 -5.91
C THR A 707 -24.85 10.47 -6.96
N ALA A 708 -23.64 10.87 -6.56
CA ALA A 708 -22.60 11.32 -7.49
C ALA A 708 -22.12 10.20 -8.41
N VAL A 709 -21.94 8.98 -7.88
CA VAL A 709 -21.62 7.78 -8.67
C VAL A 709 -22.74 7.47 -9.68
N LEU A 710 -24.01 7.59 -9.26
CA LEU A 710 -25.16 7.40 -10.13
C LEU A 710 -25.18 8.40 -11.29
N SER A 711 -24.90 9.68 -11.01
CA SER A 711 -24.83 10.75 -12.01
C SER A 711 -23.68 10.53 -13.01
N LEU A 712 -22.52 10.08 -12.53
CA LEU A 712 -21.38 9.72 -13.39
C LEU A 712 -21.76 8.56 -14.32
N ALA A 713 -22.42 7.53 -13.80
CA ALA A 713 -22.89 6.40 -14.58
C ALA A 713 -23.93 6.79 -15.65
N GLN A 714 -24.80 7.76 -15.33
CA GLN A 714 -25.76 8.31 -16.28
C GLN A 714 -25.10 9.10 -17.41
N PHE A 715 -24.04 9.85 -17.11
CA PHE A 715 -23.29 10.60 -18.11
C PHE A 715 -22.58 9.68 -19.11
N LEU A 716 -21.91 8.64 -18.60
CA LEU A 716 -21.10 7.73 -19.41
C LEU A 716 -21.90 6.65 -20.14
N LYS A 717 -23.13 6.35 -19.68
CA LYS A 717 -24.11 5.44 -20.32
C LYS A 717 -23.66 3.98 -20.48
N LYS A 718 -22.41 3.66 -20.16
CA LYS A 718 -21.79 2.33 -20.27
C LYS A 718 -21.25 1.87 -18.92
N THR A 719 -21.40 0.61 -18.59
CA THR A 719 -21.07 0.03 -17.28
C THR A 719 -19.57 0.05 -17.02
N LEU A 720 -18.76 -0.53 -17.91
CA LEU A 720 -17.30 -0.63 -17.73
C LEU A 720 -16.61 0.75 -17.64
N PRO A 721 -16.89 1.72 -18.53
CA PRO A 721 -16.31 3.06 -18.43
C PRO A 721 -16.77 3.80 -17.17
N SER A 722 -17.99 3.58 -16.69
CA SER A 722 -18.50 4.20 -15.47
C SER A 722 -17.80 3.68 -14.22
N ILE A 723 -17.53 2.36 -14.15
CA ILE A 723 -16.73 1.77 -13.08
C ILE A 723 -15.30 2.33 -13.12
N ALA A 724 -14.67 2.37 -14.30
CA ALA A 724 -13.30 2.88 -14.44
C ALA A 724 -13.20 4.37 -14.08
N ALA A 725 -14.14 5.20 -14.55
CA ALA A 725 -14.18 6.62 -14.22
C ALA A 725 -14.52 6.86 -12.74
N GLY A 726 -15.42 6.06 -12.15
CA GLY A 726 -15.73 6.13 -10.73
C GLY A 726 -14.53 5.75 -9.87
N ALA A 727 -13.80 4.70 -10.25
CA ALA A 727 -12.55 4.32 -9.59
C ALA A 727 -11.50 5.43 -9.72
N LEU A 728 -11.34 6.03 -10.89
CA LEU A 728 -10.37 7.11 -11.08
C LEU A 728 -10.74 8.39 -10.30
N LEU A 729 -12.02 8.73 -10.23
CA LEU A 729 -12.46 10.01 -9.65
C LEU A 729 -12.65 9.93 -8.13
N PHE A 730 -13.11 8.81 -7.61
CA PHE A 730 -13.41 8.65 -6.18
C PHE A 730 -12.43 7.74 -5.44
N LEU A 731 -12.00 6.63 -6.04
CA LEU A 731 -11.12 5.65 -5.37
C LEU A 731 -9.64 6.05 -5.45
N ALA A 732 -9.17 6.51 -6.61
CA ALA A 732 -7.76 6.85 -6.81
C ALA A 732 -7.26 7.94 -5.85
N PRO A 733 -8.01 9.02 -5.55
CA PRO A 733 -7.54 10.01 -4.59
C PRO A 733 -7.37 9.47 -3.16
N VAL A 734 -8.24 8.55 -2.72
CA VAL A 734 -8.14 7.90 -1.40
C VAL A 734 -6.98 6.90 -1.36
N LEU A 735 -6.76 6.16 -2.46
CA LEU A 735 -5.57 5.30 -2.59
C LEU A 735 -4.29 6.12 -2.60
N LEU A 736 -4.28 7.27 -3.28
CA LEU A 736 -3.14 8.18 -3.27
C LEU A 736 -2.88 8.74 -1.87
N SER A 737 -3.90 9.22 -1.17
CA SER A 737 -3.73 9.72 0.20
C SER A 737 -3.24 8.65 1.17
N TRP A 738 -3.66 7.38 0.98
CA TRP A 738 -3.18 6.25 1.76
C TRP A 738 -1.73 5.86 1.45
N LEU A 739 -1.28 6.04 0.20
CA LEU A 739 0.07 5.67 -0.25
C LEU A 739 1.12 6.77 -0.01
N THR A 740 0.70 8.03 0.10
CA THR A 740 1.60 9.18 0.36
C THR A 740 1.69 9.51 1.84
N VAL A 741 2.84 9.99 2.30
CA VAL A 741 3.04 10.72 3.58
C VAL A 741 2.37 12.11 3.54
N LEU A 742 1.23 12.27 2.86
CA LEU A 742 0.39 13.49 2.93
C LEU A 742 -0.44 13.51 4.23
N GLU A 743 0.15 13.06 5.34
CA GLU A 743 -0.46 13.05 6.67
C GLU A 743 -0.88 14.46 7.13
N GLN A 744 -0.24 15.52 6.61
CA GLN A 744 -0.53 16.89 7.01
C GLN A 744 -1.64 17.59 6.19
N SER A 745 -2.03 17.03 5.04
CA SER A 745 -3.03 17.65 4.15
C SER A 745 -3.98 16.63 3.55
N GLY A 746 -4.66 15.85 4.40
CA GLY A 746 -5.59 14.77 4.04
C GLY A 746 -6.88 15.17 3.29
N TRP A 747 -6.80 15.94 2.22
CA TRP A 747 -7.97 16.63 1.63
C TRP A 747 -9.00 15.70 0.96
N PHE A 748 -8.63 14.47 0.58
CA PHE A 748 -9.51 13.54 -0.14
C PHE A 748 -10.21 12.49 0.72
N ALA A 749 -9.63 12.10 1.87
CA ALA A 749 -10.20 11.10 2.78
C ALA A 749 -11.05 11.72 3.91
N VAL A 750 -10.82 13.00 4.19
CA VAL A 750 -11.40 13.79 5.29
C VAL A 750 -12.92 13.68 5.51
N PRO A 751 -13.80 13.57 4.49
CA PRO A 751 -15.23 13.46 4.76
C PRO A 751 -15.68 12.11 5.35
N LEU A 752 -14.92 11.04 5.11
CA LEU A 752 -15.26 9.65 5.49
C LEU A 752 -14.39 9.14 6.64
N THR A 753 -13.16 9.63 6.76
CA THR A 753 -12.21 9.25 7.82
C THR A 753 -12.34 10.24 8.98
N GLY A 754 -12.71 9.78 10.17
CA GLY A 754 -12.99 10.63 11.33
C GLY A 754 -11.79 11.43 11.87
N GLY A 755 -10.59 11.22 11.32
CA GLY A 755 -9.31 11.84 11.70
C GLY A 755 -9.24 13.36 11.76
N ALA A 756 -10.28 14.03 11.26
CA ALA A 756 -10.46 15.47 11.17
C ALA A 756 -10.95 16.25 12.41
N LEU A 757 -11.34 15.68 13.55
CA LEU A 757 -12.12 16.49 14.51
C LEU A 757 -11.43 17.78 15.01
N LEU A 758 -10.09 17.88 14.98
CA LEU A 758 -9.35 19.09 15.38
C LEU A 758 -9.47 20.30 14.41
N PRO A 759 -9.40 20.16 13.07
CA PRO A 759 -9.76 21.27 12.15
C PRO A 759 -11.27 21.52 11.95
N PHE A 760 -12.16 20.62 12.40
CA PHE A 760 -13.54 20.52 11.93
C PHE A 760 -14.56 21.53 12.47
N VAL A 761 -14.11 22.57 13.18
CA VAL A 761 -14.98 23.72 13.50
C VAL A 761 -14.99 24.78 12.38
N ARG A 762 -14.01 24.77 11.45
CA ARG A 762 -13.97 25.74 10.34
C ARG A 762 -15.17 25.66 9.36
N PRO A 763 -15.69 24.49 8.97
CA PRO A 763 -16.82 24.45 8.03
C PRO A 763 -18.21 24.59 8.68
N LEU A 764 -18.35 24.37 9.99
CA LEU A 764 -19.64 24.56 10.70
C LEU A 764 -20.00 26.04 10.90
N LEU A 765 -19.00 26.94 10.97
CA LEU A 765 -19.23 28.40 11.02
C LEU A 765 -19.74 28.99 9.69
N ILE A 766 -19.54 28.30 8.57
CA ILE A 766 -19.95 28.78 7.24
C ILE A 766 -21.47 28.71 7.04
N LEU A 767 -22.18 27.91 7.84
CA LEU A 767 -23.64 27.76 7.74
C LEU A 767 -24.45 28.70 8.65
N ILE A 768 -23.82 29.44 9.57
CA ILE A 768 -24.54 30.21 10.61
C ILE A 768 -24.28 31.73 10.57
N SER A 769 -23.26 32.25 9.87
CA SER A 769 -23.08 33.71 9.73
C SER A 769 -22.63 34.14 8.32
N PRO A 770 -23.48 34.81 7.51
CA PRO A 770 -23.09 35.31 6.19
C PRO A 770 -22.12 36.50 6.23
N LEU A 771 -21.81 37.06 7.41
CA LEU A 771 -21.16 38.38 7.54
C LEU A 771 -19.64 38.35 7.78
N SER A 772 -19.01 37.19 7.98
CA SER A 772 -17.55 37.09 8.15
C SER A 772 -16.77 36.88 6.84
N MET A 773 -17.45 36.89 5.68
CA MET A 773 -16.90 36.62 4.34
C MET A 773 -16.11 37.77 3.68
N LEU A 774 -15.45 38.66 4.44
CA LEU A 774 -14.77 39.82 3.83
C LEU A 774 -13.28 40.01 4.15
N GLN A 775 -12.62 39.11 4.88
CA GLN A 775 -11.20 39.36 5.23
C GLN A 775 -10.15 38.35 4.80
N ASP A 776 -10.45 37.13 4.35
CA ASP A 776 -9.41 36.23 3.81
C ASP A 776 -9.92 35.40 2.62
N ILE A 777 -9.42 35.74 1.42
CA ILE A 777 -9.80 35.12 0.15
C ILE A 777 -8.64 34.24 -0.35
N SER A 778 -8.82 32.93 -0.26
CA SER A 778 -8.22 31.97 -1.21
C SER A 778 -9.32 30.97 -1.64
N ALA A 779 -10.14 31.42 -2.58
CA ALA A 779 -11.36 30.74 -3.01
C ALA A 779 -11.06 29.50 -3.87
N GLY A 780 -11.25 28.30 -3.29
CA GLY A 780 -11.38 27.04 -4.02
C GLY A 780 -12.40 26.05 -3.42
N TRP A 781 -13.07 26.41 -2.32
CA TRP A 781 -13.66 25.43 -1.40
C TRP A 781 -15.18 25.18 -1.59
N LEU A 782 -15.81 25.81 -2.57
CA LEU A 782 -17.26 25.71 -2.80
C LEU A 782 -17.66 24.69 -3.88
N ILE A 783 -16.72 24.01 -4.52
CA ILE A 783 -17.00 23.28 -5.77
C ILE A 783 -17.75 21.94 -5.55
N TRP A 784 -17.62 21.27 -4.40
CA TRP A 784 -18.16 19.90 -4.24
C TRP A 784 -19.63 19.80 -3.81
N PRO A 785 -20.15 20.62 -2.86
CA PRO A 785 -21.60 20.70 -2.62
C PRO A 785 -22.33 21.28 -3.85
N LEU A 786 -21.69 22.23 -4.55
CA LEU A 786 -22.24 22.86 -5.75
C LEU A 786 -22.12 22.00 -7.01
N LEU A 787 -21.21 21.03 -7.12
CA LEU A 787 -21.20 20.07 -8.22
C LEU A 787 -22.33 19.04 -8.07
N GLY A 788 -22.58 18.56 -6.84
CA GLY A 788 -23.73 17.70 -6.57
C GLY A 788 -25.06 18.38 -6.92
N VAL A 789 -25.24 19.63 -6.45
CA VAL A 789 -26.43 20.45 -6.75
C VAL A 789 -26.45 20.94 -8.20
N GLY A 790 -25.30 21.27 -8.78
CA GLY A 790 -25.17 21.76 -10.17
C GLY A 790 -25.41 20.67 -11.20
N ILE A 791 -25.02 19.41 -10.92
CA ILE A 791 -25.36 18.24 -11.75
C ILE A 791 -26.83 17.83 -11.54
N LEU A 792 -27.37 18.00 -10.32
CA LEU A 792 -28.81 17.86 -10.05
C LEU A 792 -29.64 18.88 -10.86
N ILE A 793 -29.18 20.11 -11.03
CA ILE A 793 -29.85 21.14 -11.83
C ILE A 793 -29.63 20.91 -13.34
N GLY A 794 -28.42 20.54 -13.77
CA GLY A 794 -28.09 20.30 -15.18
C GLY A 794 -28.72 19.03 -15.79
N SER A 795 -29.07 18.04 -14.98
CA SER A 795 -29.73 16.80 -15.42
C SER A 795 -31.25 16.93 -15.61
N VAL A 796 -31.85 18.02 -15.12
CA VAL A 796 -33.24 18.38 -15.40
C VAL A 796 -33.25 19.41 -16.54
N LYS A 797 -33.23 18.97 -17.80
CA LYS A 797 -33.72 19.83 -18.88
C LYS A 797 -35.21 20.09 -18.60
N ILE A 798 -35.55 21.30 -18.15
CA ILE A 798 -36.93 21.81 -18.07
C ILE A 798 -37.24 22.46 -19.43
N PRO A 799 -37.94 21.80 -20.37
CA PRO A 799 -38.14 22.36 -21.70
C PRO A 799 -39.38 23.28 -21.78
N HIS A 800 -39.99 23.70 -20.66
CA HIS A 800 -41.36 24.25 -20.69
C HIS A 800 -41.65 25.53 -19.91
N LEU A 801 -40.66 26.31 -19.49
CA LEU A 801 -40.89 27.61 -18.82
C LEU A 801 -40.48 28.86 -19.64
N MET A 802 -40.43 28.75 -20.97
CA MET A 802 -40.27 29.91 -21.89
C MET A 802 -41.36 29.99 -22.97
N LYS A 803 -42.55 29.44 -22.70
CA LYS A 803 -43.78 29.74 -23.45
C LYS A 803 -44.98 29.79 -22.52
N ARG A 804 -45.04 30.84 -21.70
CA ARG A 804 -46.24 31.61 -21.37
C ARG A 804 -45.85 32.86 -20.64
#